data_AF-A0A521KPK8-F1
#
_entry.id   AF-A0A521KPK8-F1
#
_cell.length_a   1.000
_cell.length_b   1.000
_cell.length_c   1.000
_cell.angle_alpha   90.00
_cell.angle_beta   90.00
_cell.angle_gamma   90.00
#
_symmetry.space_group_name_H-M   'P 1'
#
loop_
_entity.id
_entity.type
_entity.pdbx_description
1 polymer ?
#
loop_
_entity_poly.entity_id
_entity_poly.type
_entity_poly.pdbx_seq_one_letter_code
_entity_poly.pdbx_strand_id
1 'polypeptide(L)'
;MSSPVRLVLLLLALCCATSLSPTPLAAQVPGVSREQMWFAPTQEDWAKPCLIRWQRTWDDAVSVSRATGKAILVCVNMDGEIASEHYAGIRYRRPETAVLYEPYVCVIASVYRHTPRDYDEEGNRIPCPRFGTVTCGEHIWIEPLLYEKFMDGRRIAPRHIGVELDSSEMYDVFYAFDTDTIFRALKEGIEKRPAPPPSPEEPAQVELVVASKGSLQRERVERAYGAGDAASKRKLLEAAIASGADAPVDLLRLAVFGYDLELAALARRALAQTKSEAGIELIGDALRVPLSADERDALVEVLAKLGETSPRARTLATVHRGLDRKSTALDTQAWASAIASQYRPAYDRDALVARVEHAQPNAEGKAATAHERLAFAEQLLALAADPQTPRKYAALLADDAARAGGEAAALGASEGASGWRLAGVEALCAWHKGDLATARAKSALAVQGLPADPSGWNSMAILALFVSARQDAIAQALKDKQPWDPQWMSDVNSTYALLAKHPLGTDQHVASHVDFLRQLGGRRQAAEALQAGLERFPSSWALHQRWRDQALLDRGARGLERAYDAQLARTPRPADVEWYAGYAALVAAEARRRNREPALAVANYQRALELYDAATARSAACKETSDHYAAVALAGLARVALDERDLDGATARIEASFTRAPNAANARDGLNLSAVDTAKTLLARAQEAQRAELAARVQAALDALDPVLLEPPAFERDPQGGAPSRDAQRLGGGQR
;
A
#
# COMPACT_ATOMS: atom_id res chain seq x y z
N MET A 1 49.14 20.46 43.61
CA MET A 1 49.88 20.56 42.33
C MET A 1 48.85 20.89 41.27
N SER A 2 48.95 22.10 40.74
CA SER A 2 47.87 22.83 40.07
C SER A 2 48.06 22.80 38.55
N SER A 3 46.98 22.56 37.80
CA SER A 3 46.94 22.76 36.34
C SER A 3 45.49 22.82 35.81
N PRO A 4 45.25 23.42 34.63
CA PRO A 4 44.35 24.56 34.50
C PRO A 4 43.22 24.32 33.49
N VAL A 5 41.96 24.56 33.87
CA VAL A 5 40.80 24.39 32.96
C VAL A 5 39.87 25.63 32.92
N ARG A 6 40.25 26.76 33.54
CA ARG A 6 39.34 27.92 33.67
C ARG A 6 39.45 29.03 32.63
N LEU A 7 40.18 28.85 31.51
CA LEU A 7 40.38 29.93 30.52
C LEU A 7 39.81 29.69 29.10
N VAL A 8 39.06 28.60 28.87
CA VAL A 8 38.42 28.35 27.53
C VAL A 8 36.91 28.62 27.54
N LEU A 9 36.29 28.78 28.71
CA LEU A 9 34.83 28.97 28.84
C LEU A 9 34.34 30.41 28.73
N LEU A 10 35.24 31.41 28.59
CA LEU A 10 34.85 32.82 28.51
C LEU A 10 34.90 33.44 27.10
N LEU A 11 35.35 32.70 26.09
CA LEU A 11 35.45 33.17 24.70
C LEU A 11 34.41 32.55 23.75
N LEU A 12 33.56 31.63 24.24
CA LEU A 12 32.47 31.01 23.48
C LEU A 12 31.09 31.65 23.73
N ALA A 13 31.03 32.72 24.53
CA ALA A 13 29.79 33.39 24.91
C ALA A 13 29.51 34.69 24.13
N LEU A 14 30.27 35.02 23.08
CA LEU A 14 30.17 36.33 22.40
C LEU A 14 29.95 36.32 20.88
N CYS A 15 29.55 35.20 20.25
CA CYS A 15 29.34 35.13 18.79
C CYS A 15 28.01 34.51 18.33
N CYS A 16 26.99 34.35 19.17
CA CYS A 16 25.66 33.89 18.73
C CYS A 16 24.54 34.73 19.35
N ALA A 17 24.49 35.99 18.97
CA ALA A 17 23.36 36.87 19.22
C ALA A 17 23.08 37.72 17.97
N THR A 18 22.92 37.05 16.82
CA THR A 18 22.07 37.61 15.76
C THR A 18 20.63 37.40 16.21
N SER A 19 20.06 38.47 16.74
CA SER A 19 18.64 38.59 17.02
C SER A 19 17.82 38.28 15.77
N LEU A 20 17.24 37.08 15.70
CA LEU A 20 16.04 36.83 14.92
C LEU A 20 14.93 37.64 15.58
N SER A 21 14.65 38.83 15.02
CA SER A 21 13.46 39.59 15.39
C SER A 21 12.23 38.71 15.12
N PRO A 22 11.32 38.49 16.08
CA PRO A 22 10.05 37.83 15.80
C PRO A 22 9.32 38.65 14.75
N THR A 23 8.97 38.02 13.63
CA THR A 23 8.11 38.61 12.60
C THR A 23 6.81 39.03 13.28
N PRO A 24 6.39 40.31 13.20
CA PRO A 24 5.14 40.73 13.80
C PRO A 24 3.99 39.92 13.16
N LEU A 25 3.14 39.33 14.01
CA LEU A 25 1.87 38.75 13.57
C LEU A 25 1.13 39.81 12.76
N ALA A 26 0.92 39.54 11.47
CA ALA A 26 0.18 40.42 10.59
C ALA A 26 -1.23 40.63 11.18
N ALA A 27 -1.60 41.89 11.40
CA ALA A 27 -2.91 42.24 11.92
C ALA A 27 -3.99 41.82 10.90
N GLN A 28 -5.00 41.11 11.37
CA GLN A 28 -6.17 40.72 10.58
C GLN A 28 -6.81 41.97 9.95
N VAL A 29 -7.11 41.94 8.65
CA VAL A 29 -7.80 43.05 7.98
C VAL A 29 -9.11 43.32 8.71
N PRO A 30 -9.34 44.53 9.26
CA PRO A 30 -10.55 44.82 10.01
C PRO A 30 -11.80 44.61 9.15
N GLY A 31 -12.72 43.75 9.59
CA GLY A 31 -14.03 43.57 8.98
C GLY A 31 -14.18 42.46 7.92
N VAL A 32 -13.15 41.64 7.67
CA VAL A 32 -13.27 40.47 6.78
C VAL A 32 -13.13 39.17 7.60
N SER A 33 -14.16 38.33 7.57
CA SER A 33 -14.08 36.99 8.20
C SER A 33 -13.07 36.09 7.47
N ARG A 34 -12.55 35.07 8.17
CA ARG A 34 -11.61 34.11 7.59
C ARG A 34 -12.21 33.42 6.35
N GLU A 35 -13.50 33.13 6.38
CA GLU A 35 -14.25 32.46 5.32
C GLU A 35 -14.50 33.37 4.11
N GLN A 36 -14.68 34.69 4.33
CA GLN A 36 -14.77 35.66 3.24
C GLN A 36 -13.42 35.87 2.55
N MET A 37 -12.34 35.80 3.31
CA MET A 37 -10.97 35.95 2.82
C MET A 37 -10.48 34.72 2.05
N TRP A 38 -10.73 33.53 2.60
CA TRP A 38 -10.37 32.24 2.04
C TRP A 38 -11.61 31.48 1.58
N PHE A 39 -12.38 32.09 0.68
CA PHE A 39 -13.59 31.45 0.20
C PHE A 39 -13.28 30.12 -0.49
N ALA A 40 -14.16 29.13 -0.28
CA ALA A 40 -13.98 27.79 -0.81
C ALA A 40 -14.02 27.81 -2.35
N PRO A 41 -13.11 27.08 -3.02
CA PRO A 41 -13.12 26.96 -4.47
C PRO A 41 -14.41 26.31 -4.98
N THR A 42 -14.96 26.85 -6.06
CA THR A 42 -16.11 26.27 -6.76
C THR A 42 -15.68 25.08 -7.65
N GLN A 43 -16.64 24.31 -8.16
CA GLN A 43 -16.34 23.27 -9.15
C GLN A 43 -15.70 23.84 -10.43
N GLU A 44 -16.13 25.04 -10.84
CA GLU A 44 -15.55 25.74 -11.98
C GLU A 44 -14.09 26.13 -11.72
N ASP A 45 -13.77 26.54 -10.49
CA ASP A 45 -12.39 26.85 -10.11
C ASP A 45 -11.49 25.61 -10.19
N TRP A 46 -11.96 24.47 -9.67
CA TRP A 46 -11.25 23.20 -9.78
C TRP A 46 -11.08 22.69 -11.22
N ALA A 47 -11.98 23.09 -12.14
CA ALA A 47 -11.91 22.71 -13.55
C ALA A 47 -10.84 23.48 -14.35
N LYS A 48 -10.44 24.68 -13.90
CA LYS A 48 -9.35 25.46 -14.52
C LYS A 48 -8.02 24.70 -14.35
N PRO A 49 -7.04 24.76 -15.26
CA PRO A 49 -5.76 24.09 -15.05
C PRO A 49 -4.91 24.78 -13.98
N CYS A 50 -4.08 24.01 -13.27
CA CYS A 50 -3.00 24.59 -12.46
C CYS A 50 -1.95 25.23 -13.39
N LEU A 51 -1.61 26.49 -13.14
CA LEU A 51 -0.71 27.29 -13.98
C LEU A 51 0.73 27.32 -13.44
N ILE A 52 0.94 26.94 -12.18
CA ILE A 52 2.26 26.90 -11.57
C ILE A 52 3.03 25.67 -12.08
N ARG A 53 4.29 25.88 -12.46
CA ARG A 53 5.18 24.83 -12.93
C ARG A 53 6.04 24.30 -11.80
N TRP A 54 5.60 23.20 -11.21
CA TRP A 54 6.32 22.52 -10.14
C TRP A 54 7.39 21.60 -10.71
N GLN A 55 8.56 21.59 -10.07
CA GLN A 55 9.58 20.56 -10.28
C GLN A 55 9.19 19.29 -9.55
N ARG A 56 9.60 18.15 -10.12
CA ARG A 56 9.18 16.80 -9.66
C ARG A 56 9.92 16.34 -8.42
N THR A 57 11.15 16.80 -8.23
CA THR A 57 11.98 16.47 -7.07
C THR A 57 12.74 17.71 -6.59
N TRP A 58 13.25 17.65 -5.36
CA TRP A 58 14.12 18.69 -4.82
C TRP A 58 15.43 18.81 -5.60
N ASP A 59 16.07 17.68 -5.93
CA ASP A 59 17.35 17.69 -6.66
C ASP A 59 17.20 18.25 -8.08
N ASP A 60 16.07 18.00 -8.72
CA ASP A 60 15.72 18.65 -9.99
C ASP A 60 15.57 20.15 -9.81
N ALA A 61 14.88 20.60 -8.76
CA ALA A 61 14.72 22.02 -8.47
C ALA A 61 16.05 22.72 -8.21
N VAL A 62 16.95 22.12 -7.43
CA VAL A 62 18.32 22.63 -7.21
C VAL A 62 19.11 22.68 -8.51
N SER A 63 19.03 21.65 -9.34
CA SER A 63 19.74 21.60 -10.62
C SER A 63 19.25 22.69 -11.58
N VAL A 64 17.94 22.86 -11.71
CA VAL A 64 17.32 23.91 -12.54
C VAL A 64 17.65 25.29 -11.98
N SER A 65 17.52 25.48 -10.67
CA SER A 65 17.82 26.74 -9.97
C SER A 65 19.25 27.20 -10.25
N ARG A 66 20.23 26.30 -10.14
CA ARG A 66 21.64 26.58 -10.48
C ARG A 66 21.83 26.91 -11.96
N ALA A 67 21.18 26.16 -12.85
CA ALA A 67 21.31 26.37 -14.29
C ALA A 67 20.70 27.69 -14.76
N THR A 68 19.60 28.14 -14.14
CA THR A 68 18.87 29.35 -14.55
C THR A 68 19.18 30.56 -13.67
N GLY A 69 19.89 30.41 -12.56
CA GLY A 69 20.12 31.47 -11.57
C GLY A 69 18.87 31.91 -10.78
N LYS A 70 17.77 31.15 -10.89
CA LYS A 70 16.49 31.46 -10.23
C LYS A 70 16.47 30.90 -8.81
N ALA A 71 15.86 31.63 -7.88
CA ALA A 71 15.59 31.15 -6.52
C ALA A 71 14.66 29.93 -6.54
N ILE A 72 14.66 29.10 -5.50
CA ILE A 72 13.65 28.06 -5.32
C ILE A 72 12.50 28.62 -4.46
N LEU A 73 11.26 28.35 -4.84
CA LEU A 73 10.08 28.61 -4.02
C LEU A 73 9.50 27.29 -3.55
N VAL A 74 9.54 27.07 -2.23
CA VAL A 74 8.90 25.92 -1.59
C VAL A 74 7.51 26.32 -1.13
N CYS A 75 6.49 25.62 -1.62
CA CYS A 75 5.12 25.74 -1.14
C CYS A 75 4.74 24.50 -0.33
N VAL A 76 3.99 24.68 0.76
CA VAL A 76 3.42 23.59 1.57
C VAL A 76 1.91 23.73 1.59
N ASN A 77 1.18 22.65 1.31
CA ASN A 77 -0.27 22.64 1.21
C ASN A 77 -0.88 21.42 1.94
N MET A 78 -1.95 21.62 2.71
CA MET A 78 -2.66 20.55 3.43
C MET A 78 -4.14 20.53 3.08
N ASP A 79 -4.67 19.35 2.78
CA ASP A 79 -6.10 19.17 2.51
C ASP A 79 -6.94 19.50 3.74
N GLY A 80 -8.09 20.12 3.50
CA GLY A 80 -9.05 20.49 4.56
C GLY A 80 -8.68 21.76 5.33
N GLU A 81 -7.49 22.34 5.13
CA GLU A 81 -7.18 23.67 5.61
C GLU A 81 -7.68 24.71 4.59
N ILE A 82 -8.51 25.66 5.05
CA ILE A 82 -9.28 26.56 4.19
C ILE A 82 -8.37 27.40 3.26
N ALA A 83 -7.26 27.93 3.75
CA ALA A 83 -6.33 28.70 2.92
C ALA A 83 -5.60 27.80 1.90
N SER A 84 -5.24 26.57 2.27
CA SER A 84 -4.64 25.56 1.38
C SER A 84 -5.61 25.15 0.26
N GLU A 85 -6.89 24.94 0.57
CA GLU A 85 -7.96 24.71 -0.41
C GLU A 85 -8.10 25.90 -1.36
N HIS A 86 -8.09 27.12 -0.83
CA HIS A 86 -8.15 28.35 -1.61
C HIS A 86 -6.94 28.49 -2.56
N TYR A 87 -5.73 28.18 -2.09
CA TYR A 87 -4.53 28.23 -2.93
C TYR A 87 -4.58 27.21 -4.07
N ALA A 88 -4.88 25.95 -3.75
CA ALA A 88 -4.91 24.86 -4.73
C ALA A 88 -6.07 24.98 -5.74
N GLY A 89 -7.23 25.42 -5.27
CA GLY A 89 -8.43 25.56 -6.09
C GLY A 89 -8.49 26.87 -6.86
N ILE A 90 -7.84 27.95 -6.39
CA ILE A 90 -7.99 29.29 -6.98
C ILE A 90 -6.64 29.90 -7.36
N ARG A 91 -5.75 30.12 -6.39
CA ARG A 91 -4.55 30.96 -6.61
C ARG A 91 -3.57 30.32 -7.59
N TYR A 92 -3.30 29.03 -7.47
CA TYR A 92 -2.42 28.33 -8.42
C TYR A 92 -3.00 28.21 -9.84
N ARG A 93 -4.25 28.65 -10.06
CA ARG A 93 -4.96 28.60 -11.36
C ARG A 93 -5.17 29.99 -11.97
N ARG A 94 -4.68 31.04 -11.31
CA ARG A 94 -4.85 32.44 -11.73
C ARG A 94 -3.61 32.95 -12.48
N PRO A 95 -3.76 33.56 -13.67
CA PRO A 95 -2.61 34.09 -14.43
C PRO A 95 -1.77 35.08 -13.63
N GLU A 96 -2.41 35.97 -12.87
CA GLU A 96 -1.73 36.99 -12.06
C GLU A 96 -0.86 36.37 -10.95
N THR A 97 -1.25 35.21 -10.40
CA THR A 97 -0.43 34.48 -9.42
C THR A 97 0.71 33.74 -10.11
N ALA A 98 0.48 33.16 -11.29
CA ALA A 98 1.52 32.49 -12.05
C ALA A 98 2.70 33.41 -12.40
N VAL A 99 2.40 34.67 -12.77
CA VAL A 99 3.43 35.70 -13.04
C VAL A 99 4.31 35.96 -11.81
N LEU A 100 3.75 35.91 -10.60
CA LEU A 100 4.52 36.10 -9.36
C LEU A 100 5.47 34.92 -9.08
N TYR A 101 5.16 33.73 -9.60
CA TYR A 101 5.92 32.51 -9.37
C TYR A 101 6.97 32.26 -10.47
N GLU A 102 6.80 32.86 -11.64
CA GLU A 102 7.70 32.72 -12.80
C GLU A 102 9.20 32.99 -12.50
N PRO A 103 9.57 33.95 -11.63
CA PRO A 103 10.97 34.18 -11.28
C PRO A 103 11.60 33.06 -10.43
N TYR A 104 10.79 32.13 -9.92
CA TYR A 104 11.22 31.03 -9.06
C TYR A 104 11.22 29.68 -9.79
N VAL A 105 12.05 28.76 -9.30
CA VAL A 105 11.90 27.32 -9.51
C VAL A 105 11.00 26.80 -8.41
N CYS A 106 9.78 26.40 -8.75
CA CYS A 106 8.77 26.07 -7.74
C CYS A 106 8.78 24.57 -7.38
N VAL A 107 8.62 24.25 -6.10
CA VAL A 107 8.31 22.91 -5.58
C VAL A 107 7.12 22.96 -4.62
N ILE A 108 6.36 21.87 -4.54
CA ILE A 108 5.17 21.76 -3.69
C ILE A 108 5.27 20.51 -2.81
N ALA A 109 5.03 20.69 -1.51
CA ALA A 109 4.93 19.62 -0.53
C ALA A 109 3.47 19.47 -0.08
N SER A 110 2.93 18.25 -0.15
CA SER A 110 1.65 17.90 0.44
C SER A 110 1.59 16.40 0.71
N VAL A 111 1.09 16.00 1.89
CA VAL A 111 1.07 14.60 2.34
C VAL A 111 -0.17 13.82 1.90
N TYR A 112 -1.12 14.48 1.24
CA TYR A 112 -2.40 13.89 0.86
C TYR A 112 -2.38 13.35 -0.56
N ARG A 113 -2.99 12.19 -0.78
CA ARG A 113 -3.07 11.57 -2.11
C ARG A 113 -4.43 11.84 -2.75
N HIS A 114 -4.43 12.42 -3.95
CA HIS A 114 -5.66 12.75 -4.72
C HIS A 114 -5.89 11.81 -5.90
N THR A 115 -4.87 11.08 -6.33
CA THR A 115 -4.97 10.03 -7.35
C THR A 115 -4.52 8.69 -6.77
N PRO A 116 -5.20 7.58 -7.10
CA PRO A 116 -4.90 6.28 -6.48
C PRO A 116 -3.48 5.77 -6.78
N ARG A 117 -2.88 6.25 -7.86
CA ARG A 117 -1.54 5.90 -8.34
C ARG A 117 -0.94 7.07 -9.13
N ASP A 118 0.37 7.03 -9.33
CA ASP A 118 1.13 8.10 -9.99
C ASP A 118 1.31 7.89 -11.49
N TYR A 119 1.08 6.66 -11.97
CA TYR A 119 1.19 6.29 -13.38
C TYR A 119 0.03 5.37 -13.79
N ASP A 120 -0.38 5.41 -15.05
CA ASP A 120 -1.36 4.47 -15.62
C ASP A 120 -0.71 3.14 -16.08
N GLU A 121 -1.49 2.27 -16.71
CA GLU A 121 -1.08 0.94 -17.17
C GLU A 121 0.02 0.99 -18.23
N GLU A 122 0.04 2.04 -19.06
CA GLU A 122 1.03 2.28 -20.09
C GLU A 122 2.25 3.08 -19.57
N GLY A 123 2.28 3.38 -18.27
CA GLY A 123 3.36 4.11 -17.63
C GLY A 123 3.29 5.63 -17.81
N ASN A 124 2.18 6.17 -18.35
CA ASN A 124 1.99 7.62 -18.43
C ASN A 124 1.80 8.19 -17.03
N ARG A 125 2.41 9.35 -16.76
CA ARG A 125 2.21 10.09 -15.51
C ARG A 125 0.76 10.51 -15.36
N ILE A 126 0.22 10.34 -14.16
CA ILE A 126 -1.09 10.86 -13.76
C ILE A 126 -0.83 12.13 -12.94
N PRO A 127 -1.01 13.32 -13.54
CA PRO A 127 -0.75 14.58 -12.85
C PRO A 127 -1.74 14.77 -11.69
N CYS A 128 -1.28 15.33 -10.58
CA CYS A 128 -2.14 15.59 -9.43
C CYS A 128 -3.22 16.62 -9.82
N PRO A 129 -4.51 16.35 -9.59
CA PRO A 129 -5.58 17.27 -9.96
C PRO A 129 -5.50 18.63 -9.22
N ARG A 130 -4.84 18.68 -8.05
CA ARG A 130 -4.60 19.93 -7.31
C ARG A 130 -3.42 20.73 -7.85
N PHE A 131 -2.32 20.07 -8.19
CA PHE A 131 -1.04 20.72 -8.45
C PHE A 131 -0.57 20.64 -9.90
N GLY A 132 -1.27 19.93 -10.80
CA GLY A 132 -0.91 19.88 -12.21
C GLY A 132 0.37 19.09 -12.44
N THR A 133 1.48 19.75 -12.73
CA THR A 133 2.70 19.16 -13.34
C THR A 133 3.39 18.05 -12.54
N VAL A 134 3.01 17.85 -11.28
CA VAL A 134 3.54 16.80 -10.39
C VAL A 134 2.51 15.73 -10.08
N THR A 135 2.95 14.49 -9.90
CA THR A 135 2.08 13.40 -9.41
C THR A 135 1.84 13.51 -7.91
N CYS A 136 0.87 12.75 -7.38
CA CYS A 136 0.65 12.72 -5.93
C CYS A 136 1.88 12.20 -5.17
N GLY A 137 2.49 11.14 -5.68
CA GLY A 137 3.74 10.62 -5.13
C GLY A 137 4.82 11.68 -5.06
N GLU A 138 5.08 12.42 -6.15
CA GLU A 138 6.17 13.41 -6.18
C GLU A 138 6.03 14.49 -5.10
N HIS A 139 4.84 15.06 -4.91
CA HIS A 139 4.63 16.09 -3.89
C HIS A 139 4.53 15.52 -2.45
N ILE A 140 4.26 14.23 -2.29
CA ILE A 140 4.31 13.52 -1.00
C ILE A 140 5.76 13.18 -0.64
N TRP A 141 6.52 12.64 -1.59
CA TRP A 141 7.89 12.18 -1.39
C TRP A 141 8.86 13.31 -1.06
N ILE A 142 8.61 14.52 -1.59
CA ILE A 142 9.46 15.69 -1.30
C ILE A 142 9.21 16.26 0.10
N GLU A 143 8.06 15.98 0.74
CA GLU A 143 7.69 16.58 2.02
C GLU A 143 8.66 16.24 3.15
N PRO A 144 9.08 14.98 3.41
CA PRO A 144 9.97 14.68 4.52
C PRO A 144 11.33 15.40 4.41
N LEU A 145 11.84 15.53 3.19
CA LEU A 145 13.09 16.24 2.91
C LEU A 145 12.95 17.74 3.21
N LEU A 146 11.87 18.36 2.75
CA LEU A 146 11.61 19.78 2.99
C LEU A 146 11.30 20.03 4.48
N TYR A 147 10.62 19.09 5.13
CA TYR A 147 10.32 19.14 6.55
C TYR A 147 11.58 19.17 7.40
N GLU A 148 12.56 18.32 7.09
CA GLU A 148 13.86 18.28 7.76
C GLU A 148 14.70 19.52 7.46
N LYS A 149 14.68 20.03 6.21
CA LYS A 149 15.52 21.14 5.78
C LYS A 149 15.04 22.52 6.20
N PHE A 150 13.73 22.78 6.09
CA PHE A 150 13.20 24.15 6.12
C PHE A 150 12.01 24.33 7.06
N MET A 151 11.45 23.26 7.64
CA MET A 151 10.22 23.38 8.43
C MET A 151 10.40 23.39 9.95
N ASP A 152 11.63 23.33 10.47
CA ASP A 152 11.95 23.35 11.91
C ASP A 152 11.13 22.35 12.75
N GLY A 153 10.84 21.17 12.18
CA GLY A 153 10.03 20.16 12.85
C GLY A 153 8.54 20.51 12.98
N ARG A 154 8.03 21.48 12.21
CA ARG A 154 6.64 21.97 12.25
C ARG A 154 5.96 21.84 10.89
N ARG A 155 4.96 20.96 10.81
CA ARG A 155 4.08 20.84 9.63
C ARG A 155 2.99 21.91 9.67
N ILE A 156 3.30 23.09 9.15
CA ILE A 156 2.37 24.23 9.06
C ILE A 156 2.06 24.48 7.58
N ALA A 157 0.78 24.65 7.26
CA ALA A 157 0.31 24.99 5.92
C ALA A 157 -0.86 26.01 5.98
N PRO A 158 -1.04 26.84 4.94
CA PRO A 158 -0.11 27.02 3.82
C PRO A 158 1.18 27.72 4.28
N ARG A 159 2.30 27.37 3.64
CA ARG A 159 3.63 27.97 3.92
C ARG A 159 4.38 28.21 2.62
N HIS A 160 5.07 29.33 2.51
CA HIS A 160 5.84 29.73 1.34
C HIS A 160 7.25 30.13 1.78
N ILE A 161 8.26 29.41 1.29
CA ILE A 161 9.66 29.59 1.69
C ILE A 161 10.47 29.92 0.43
N GLY A 162 11.13 31.07 0.44
CA GLY A 162 12.09 31.43 -0.60
C GLY A 162 13.46 30.87 -0.24
N VAL A 163 14.11 30.17 -1.15
CA VAL A 163 15.42 29.54 -0.93
C VAL A 163 16.40 30.00 -2.02
N GLU A 164 17.58 30.44 -1.60
CA GLU A 164 18.65 30.93 -2.47
C GLU A 164 19.47 29.78 -3.10
N LEU A 165 20.29 30.08 -4.10
CA LEU A 165 21.15 29.12 -4.82
C LEU A 165 22.12 28.36 -3.90
N ASP A 166 22.52 28.98 -2.80
CA ASP A 166 23.36 28.38 -1.75
C ASP A 166 22.55 27.58 -0.71
N SER A 167 21.24 27.41 -0.95
CA SER A 167 20.27 26.75 -0.07
C SER A 167 19.95 27.50 1.22
N SER A 168 20.36 28.77 1.36
CA SER A 168 19.93 29.61 2.49
C SER A 168 18.47 30.07 2.32
N GLU A 169 17.76 30.19 3.44
CA GLU A 169 16.41 30.74 3.45
C GLU A 169 16.45 32.26 3.25
N MET A 170 15.67 32.74 2.29
CA MET A 170 15.48 34.17 2.00
C MET A 170 14.33 34.76 2.81
N TYR A 171 13.24 34.01 2.92
CA TYR A 171 12.06 34.33 3.72
C TYR A 171 11.25 33.05 3.95
N ASP A 172 10.42 33.09 4.97
CA ASP A 172 9.45 32.05 5.30
C ASP A 172 8.14 32.68 5.78
N VAL A 173 7.06 32.43 5.05
CA VAL A 173 5.73 32.97 5.32
C VAL A 173 4.77 31.84 5.63
N PHE A 174 4.31 31.79 6.88
CA PHE A 174 3.23 30.93 7.38
C PHE A 174 2.33 31.73 8.32
N TYR A 175 1.11 31.23 8.58
CA TYR A 175 0.06 31.95 9.33
C TYR A 175 -0.26 33.35 8.77
N ALA A 176 -0.07 33.56 7.47
CA ALA A 176 -0.54 34.79 6.83
C ALA A 176 -2.08 34.80 6.81
N PHE A 177 -2.66 35.86 7.35
CA PHE A 177 -4.11 36.10 7.35
C PHE A 177 -4.53 36.97 6.17
N ASP A 178 -3.86 36.85 5.02
CA ASP A 178 -4.21 37.48 3.75
C ASP A 178 -3.25 37.01 2.64
N THR A 179 -3.64 37.17 1.37
CA THR A 179 -2.77 36.84 0.22
C THR A 179 -1.72 37.92 -0.07
N ASP A 180 -1.94 39.16 0.36
CA ASP A 180 -1.07 40.29 0.03
C ASP A 180 0.27 40.18 0.77
N THR A 181 0.26 39.67 2.00
CA THR A 181 1.44 39.36 2.79
C THR A 181 2.32 38.34 2.08
N ILE A 182 1.71 37.29 1.52
CA ILE A 182 2.43 36.27 0.75
C ILE A 182 2.95 36.86 -0.57
N PHE A 183 2.11 37.61 -1.29
CA PHE A 183 2.49 38.22 -2.57
C PHE A 183 3.57 39.28 -2.43
N ARG A 184 3.57 40.04 -1.34
CA ARG A 184 4.61 41.00 -1.01
C ARG A 184 5.93 40.30 -0.75
N ALA A 185 5.95 39.23 0.07
CA ALA A 185 7.16 38.46 0.32
C ALA A 185 7.76 37.85 -0.96
N LEU A 186 6.90 37.32 -1.85
CA LEU A 186 7.32 36.81 -3.17
C LEU A 186 7.96 37.89 -4.04
N LYS A 187 7.40 39.11 -4.05
CA LYS A 187 7.97 40.23 -4.82
C LYS A 187 9.28 40.72 -4.22
N GLU A 188 9.27 41.05 -2.92
CA GLU A 188 10.43 41.60 -2.20
C GLU A 188 11.62 40.63 -2.21
N GLY A 189 11.35 39.31 -2.19
CA GLY A 189 12.38 38.29 -2.28
C GLY A 189 13.14 38.28 -3.61
N ILE A 190 12.50 38.67 -4.72
CA ILE A 190 13.14 38.71 -6.04
C ILE A 190 13.66 40.11 -6.40
N GLU A 191 13.00 41.18 -5.95
CA GLU A 191 13.32 42.56 -6.33
C GLU A 191 14.79 42.93 -6.09
N LYS A 192 15.42 42.36 -5.05
CA LYS A 192 16.81 42.63 -4.69
C LYS A 192 17.82 41.67 -5.32
N ARG A 193 17.36 40.63 -6.04
CA ARG A 193 18.25 39.68 -6.70
C ARG A 193 18.75 40.25 -8.02
N PRO A 194 20.00 39.95 -8.41
CA PRO A 194 20.44 40.14 -9.79
C PRO A 194 19.48 39.43 -10.74
N ALA A 195 19.18 40.05 -11.87
CA ALA A 195 18.39 39.40 -12.90
C ALA A 195 19.06 38.07 -13.27
N PRO A 196 18.30 36.97 -13.36
CA PRO A 196 18.86 35.70 -13.80
C PRO A 196 19.45 35.87 -15.20
N PRO A 197 20.50 35.12 -15.55
CA PRO A 197 20.98 35.08 -16.91
C PRO A 197 19.82 34.71 -17.85
N PRO A 198 19.79 35.23 -19.09
CA PRO A 198 18.80 34.81 -20.06
C PRO A 198 18.85 33.29 -20.17
N SER A 199 17.67 32.66 -20.14
CA SER A 199 17.61 31.21 -20.30
C SER A 199 18.21 30.86 -21.66
N PRO A 200 19.09 29.84 -21.74
CA PRO A 200 19.61 29.41 -23.03
C PRO A 200 18.46 29.06 -23.97
N GLU A 201 18.60 29.38 -25.26
CA GLU A 201 17.61 29.00 -26.26
C GLU A 201 17.39 27.49 -26.20
N GLU A 202 16.12 27.09 -26.05
CA GLU A 202 15.79 25.68 -25.99
C GLU A 202 16.09 25.01 -27.33
N PRO A 203 16.80 23.87 -27.34
CA PRO A 203 17.01 23.12 -28.57
C PRO A 203 15.69 22.77 -29.26
N ALA A 204 15.63 22.96 -30.58
CA ALA A 204 14.48 22.58 -31.39
C ALA A 204 14.30 21.05 -31.43
N GLN A 205 15.40 20.29 -31.37
CA GLN A 205 15.40 18.83 -31.33
C GLN A 205 15.15 18.33 -29.90
N VAL A 206 14.19 17.43 -29.73
CA VAL A 206 13.76 16.95 -28.40
C VAL A 206 14.79 16.01 -27.79
N GLU A 207 15.53 15.29 -28.62
CA GLU A 207 16.61 14.37 -28.22
C GLU A 207 17.70 15.07 -27.41
N LEU A 208 17.94 16.36 -27.69
CA LEU A 208 18.94 17.18 -27.01
C LEU A 208 18.54 17.61 -25.59
N VAL A 209 17.26 17.44 -25.22
CA VAL A 209 16.75 17.80 -23.89
C VAL A 209 16.31 16.58 -23.07
N VAL A 210 16.61 15.36 -23.53
CA VAL A 210 16.26 14.10 -22.84
C VAL A 210 16.83 14.04 -21.42
N ALA A 211 18.08 14.48 -21.21
CA ALA A 211 18.71 14.50 -19.89
C ALA A 211 18.27 15.67 -18.98
N SER A 212 17.37 16.55 -19.46
CA SER A 212 16.98 17.74 -18.70
C SER A 212 16.33 17.37 -17.35
N LYS A 213 16.68 18.15 -16.32
CA LYS A 213 16.06 18.07 -15.00
C LYS A 213 14.80 18.93 -14.88
N GLY A 214 14.56 19.83 -15.83
CA GLY A 214 13.38 20.72 -15.82
C GLY A 214 12.09 20.00 -16.18
N SER A 215 11.04 20.21 -15.37
CA SER A 215 9.72 19.60 -15.58
C SER A 215 9.12 19.88 -16.96
N LEU A 216 9.31 21.09 -17.51
CA LEU A 216 8.82 21.45 -18.85
C LEU A 216 9.48 20.61 -19.96
N GLN A 217 10.80 20.47 -19.93
CA GLN A 217 11.51 19.69 -20.95
C GLN A 217 11.20 18.20 -20.81
N ARG A 218 11.04 17.69 -19.59
CA ARG A 218 10.58 16.30 -19.37
C ARG A 218 9.18 16.06 -19.95
N GLU A 219 8.21 16.95 -19.69
CA GLU A 219 6.88 16.87 -20.30
C GLU A 219 6.94 16.91 -21.84
N ARG A 220 7.85 17.71 -22.41
CA ARG A 220 8.07 17.76 -23.86
C ARG A 220 8.62 16.44 -24.41
N VAL A 221 9.58 15.82 -23.72
CA VAL A 221 10.14 14.50 -24.07
C VAL A 221 9.07 13.41 -23.99
N GLU A 222 8.28 13.37 -22.91
CA GLU A 222 7.18 12.41 -22.74
C GLU A 222 6.12 12.56 -23.83
N ARG A 223 5.72 13.79 -24.15
CA ARG A 223 4.76 14.07 -25.22
C ARG A 223 5.30 13.66 -26.59
N ALA A 224 6.58 13.96 -26.87
CA ALA A 224 7.23 13.55 -28.11
C ALA A 224 7.33 12.02 -28.22
N TYR A 225 7.61 11.32 -27.12
CA TYR A 225 7.58 9.86 -27.09
C TYR A 225 6.17 9.33 -27.37
N GLY A 226 5.14 9.84 -26.67
CA GLY A 226 3.77 9.39 -26.85
C GLY A 226 3.23 9.58 -28.27
N ALA A 227 3.53 10.73 -28.89
CA ALA A 227 3.09 11.07 -30.25
C ALA A 227 3.99 10.49 -31.37
N GLY A 228 5.20 10.06 -31.04
CA GLY A 228 6.20 9.60 -32.00
C GLY A 228 5.91 8.23 -32.61
N ASP A 229 6.43 8.02 -33.82
CA ASP A 229 6.53 6.71 -34.44
C ASP A 229 7.64 5.86 -33.78
N ALA A 230 7.76 4.59 -34.18
CA ALA A 230 8.75 3.67 -33.61
C ALA A 230 10.20 4.18 -33.75
N ALA A 231 10.52 4.84 -34.87
CA ALA A 231 11.86 5.39 -35.11
C ALA A 231 12.16 6.59 -34.19
N SER A 232 11.20 7.50 -34.02
CA SER A 232 11.34 8.66 -33.13
C SER A 232 11.43 8.23 -31.67
N LYS A 233 10.60 7.27 -31.26
CA LYS A 233 10.65 6.66 -29.92
C LYS A 233 12.01 6.02 -29.64
N ARG A 234 12.54 5.25 -30.61
CA ARG A 234 13.87 4.64 -30.51
C ARG A 234 14.96 5.70 -30.32
N LYS A 235 14.95 6.79 -31.11
CA LYS A 235 15.93 7.88 -30.97
C LYS A 235 15.93 8.52 -29.58
N LEU A 236 14.76 8.74 -28.99
CA LEU A 236 14.64 9.27 -27.63
C LEU A 236 15.23 8.31 -26.59
N LEU A 237 15.01 7.00 -26.75
CA LEU A 237 15.59 5.99 -25.86
C LEU A 237 17.10 5.83 -26.06
N GLU A 238 17.59 5.93 -27.28
CA GLU A 238 19.04 5.95 -27.56
C GLU A 238 19.71 7.18 -26.95
N ALA A 239 19.08 8.35 -27.01
CA ALA A 239 19.53 9.55 -26.31
C ALA A 239 19.51 9.37 -24.78
N ALA A 240 18.51 8.68 -24.24
CA ALA A 240 18.44 8.34 -22.82
C ALA A 240 19.59 7.38 -22.42
N ILE A 241 19.87 6.36 -23.23
CA ILE A 241 21.02 5.45 -23.05
C ILE A 241 22.34 6.24 -23.07
N ALA A 242 22.51 7.14 -24.03
CA ALA A 242 23.71 7.97 -24.15
C ALA A 242 23.92 8.90 -22.94
N SER A 243 22.84 9.25 -22.23
CA SER A 243 22.87 10.02 -20.99
C SER A 243 23.31 9.19 -19.77
N GLY A 244 23.43 7.87 -19.90
CA GLY A 244 23.94 6.97 -18.87
C GLY A 244 23.16 7.08 -17.55
N ALA A 245 23.85 7.47 -16.49
CA ALA A 245 23.27 7.59 -15.15
C ALA A 245 22.17 8.67 -15.04
N ASP A 246 22.13 9.63 -15.97
CA ASP A 246 21.17 10.73 -16.01
C ASP A 246 19.93 10.44 -16.86
N ALA A 247 19.79 9.20 -17.37
CA ALA A 247 18.64 8.80 -18.16
C ALA A 247 17.32 9.09 -17.42
N PRO A 248 16.35 9.79 -18.06
CA PRO A 248 15.10 10.20 -17.42
C PRO A 248 14.20 8.98 -17.15
N VAL A 249 14.00 8.67 -15.86
CA VAL A 249 13.20 7.52 -15.39
C VAL A 249 11.78 7.52 -15.99
N ASP A 250 11.16 8.70 -16.15
CA ASP A 250 9.80 8.82 -16.68
C ASP A 250 9.69 8.35 -18.15
N LEU A 251 10.65 8.74 -19.00
CA LEU A 251 10.71 8.26 -20.39
C LEU A 251 10.94 6.75 -20.43
N LEU A 252 11.85 6.25 -19.57
CA LEU A 252 12.12 4.82 -19.50
C LEU A 252 10.87 4.05 -19.05
N ARG A 253 10.06 4.61 -18.14
CA ARG A 253 8.79 4.02 -17.69
C ARG A 253 7.81 3.84 -18.85
N LEU A 254 7.60 4.88 -19.67
CA LEU A 254 6.73 4.81 -20.85
C LEU A 254 7.11 3.67 -21.80
N ALA A 255 8.42 3.44 -21.96
CA ALA A 255 8.91 2.38 -22.83
C ALA A 255 8.83 1.00 -22.18
N VAL A 256 9.15 0.87 -20.89
CA VAL A 256 9.06 -0.40 -20.15
C VAL A 256 7.63 -0.95 -20.13
N PHE A 257 6.64 -0.08 -19.99
CA PHE A 257 5.22 -0.44 -19.93
C PHE A 257 4.48 -0.28 -21.26
N GLY A 258 5.18 0.15 -22.31
CA GLY A 258 4.65 0.19 -23.65
C GLY A 258 4.46 -1.20 -24.27
N TYR A 259 3.70 -1.25 -25.37
CA TYR A 259 3.41 -2.50 -26.08
C TYR A 259 4.54 -2.99 -27.01
N ASP A 260 5.60 -2.19 -27.20
CA ASP A 260 6.73 -2.50 -28.08
C ASP A 260 7.87 -3.16 -27.28
N LEU A 261 8.10 -4.44 -27.53
CA LEU A 261 9.08 -5.26 -26.80
C LEU A 261 10.53 -4.80 -27.04
N GLU A 262 10.85 -4.27 -28.22
CA GLU A 262 12.20 -3.79 -28.54
C GLU A 262 12.49 -2.49 -27.80
N LEU A 263 11.54 -1.55 -27.81
CA LEU A 263 11.66 -0.30 -27.07
C LEU A 263 11.73 -0.56 -25.55
N ALA A 264 10.93 -1.50 -25.05
CA ALA A 264 10.98 -1.90 -23.64
C ALA A 264 12.36 -2.49 -23.26
N ALA A 265 12.97 -3.30 -24.13
CA ALA A 265 14.31 -3.83 -23.92
C ALA A 265 15.40 -2.73 -23.93
N LEU A 266 15.30 -1.75 -24.83
CA LEU A 266 16.19 -0.58 -24.83
C LEU A 266 16.06 0.23 -23.53
N ALA A 267 14.84 0.45 -23.06
CA ALA A 267 14.60 1.17 -21.81
C ALA A 267 15.16 0.43 -20.59
N ARG A 268 15.02 -0.90 -20.53
CA ARG A 268 15.64 -1.71 -19.47
C ARG A 268 17.17 -1.66 -19.51
N ARG A 269 17.76 -1.62 -20.71
CA ARG A 269 19.22 -1.41 -20.87
C ARG A 269 19.67 -0.04 -20.36
N ALA A 270 18.88 1.00 -20.55
CA ALA A 270 19.13 2.31 -19.96
C ALA A 270 18.98 2.28 -18.43
N LEU A 271 17.93 1.62 -17.92
CA LEU A 271 17.71 1.45 -16.49
C LEU A 271 18.86 0.70 -15.82
N ALA A 272 19.46 -0.26 -16.51
CA ALA A 272 20.63 -0.98 -16.02
C ALA A 272 21.91 -0.11 -15.92
N GLN A 273 21.85 1.18 -16.28
CA GLN A 273 22.96 2.14 -16.13
C GLN A 273 22.66 3.24 -15.09
N THR A 274 21.45 3.22 -14.50
CA THR A 274 21.02 4.28 -13.58
C THR A 274 21.84 4.28 -12.29
N LYS A 275 22.06 5.48 -11.76
CA LYS A 275 22.57 5.70 -10.39
C LYS A 275 21.56 6.41 -9.50
N SER A 276 20.38 6.71 -10.04
CA SER A 276 19.34 7.48 -9.34
C SER A 276 18.51 6.58 -8.44
N GLU A 277 18.21 7.04 -7.23
CA GLU A 277 17.27 6.35 -6.34
C GLU A 277 15.85 6.26 -6.95
N ALA A 278 15.45 7.21 -7.79
CA ALA A 278 14.19 7.16 -8.52
C ALA A 278 14.12 5.94 -9.46
N GLY A 279 15.27 5.45 -9.94
CA GLY A 279 15.38 4.24 -10.74
C GLY A 279 15.03 2.97 -9.98
N ILE A 280 15.21 2.93 -8.65
CA ILE A 280 14.98 1.73 -7.82
C ILE A 280 13.54 1.25 -7.95
N GLU A 281 12.58 2.17 -7.89
CA GLU A 281 11.16 1.83 -8.00
C GLU A 281 10.82 1.30 -9.39
N LEU A 282 11.28 1.97 -10.44
CA LEU A 282 11.04 1.53 -11.81
C LEU A 282 11.71 0.19 -12.11
N ILE A 283 12.89 -0.10 -11.55
CA ILE A 283 13.52 -1.41 -11.68
C ILE A 283 12.66 -2.50 -11.01
N GLY A 284 12.18 -2.26 -9.78
CA GLY A 284 11.28 -3.20 -9.09
C GLY A 284 9.98 -3.46 -9.87
N ASP A 285 9.45 -2.41 -10.49
CA ASP A 285 8.30 -2.46 -11.38
C ASP A 285 8.60 -3.23 -12.68
N ALA A 286 9.76 -3.02 -13.31
CA ALA A 286 10.20 -3.74 -14.50
C ALA A 286 10.45 -5.24 -14.23
N LEU A 287 10.92 -5.60 -13.03
CA LEU A 287 11.13 -7.00 -12.65
C LEU A 287 9.82 -7.80 -12.50
N ARG A 288 8.66 -7.13 -12.51
CA ARG A 288 7.33 -7.76 -12.51
C ARG A 288 6.97 -8.41 -13.83
N VAL A 289 7.40 -7.84 -14.94
CA VAL A 289 7.04 -8.34 -16.28
C VAL A 289 7.93 -9.53 -16.67
N PRO A 290 7.51 -10.37 -17.63
CA PRO A 290 8.40 -11.36 -18.22
C PRO A 290 9.64 -10.68 -18.84
N LEU A 291 10.82 -11.18 -18.48
CA LEU A 291 12.12 -10.67 -18.93
C LEU A 291 12.99 -11.86 -19.36
N SER A 292 13.94 -11.61 -20.25
CA SER A 292 15.05 -12.56 -20.44
C SER A 292 15.90 -12.66 -19.16
N ALA A 293 16.67 -13.75 -19.03
CA ALA A 293 17.56 -13.95 -17.89
C ALA A 293 18.60 -12.81 -17.80
N ASP A 294 19.23 -12.47 -18.94
CA ASP A 294 20.25 -11.42 -19.00
C ASP A 294 19.72 -10.03 -18.58
N GLU A 295 18.52 -9.66 -19.02
CA GLU A 295 17.89 -8.40 -18.60
C GLU A 295 17.57 -8.38 -17.11
N ARG A 296 17.06 -9.51 -16.58
CA ARG A 296 16.76 -9.65 -15.15
C ARG A 296 18.04 -9.51 -14.32
N ASP A 297 19.10 -10.22 -14.71
CA ASP A 297 20.38 -10.20 -14.00
C ASP A 297 20.99 -8.80 -14.01
N ALA A 298 20.97 -8.10 -15.15
CA ALA A 298 21.47 -6.73 -15.25
C ALA A 298 20.72 -5.76 -14.32
N LEU A 299 19.39 -5.86 -14.25
CA LEU A 299 18.58 -5.04 -13.36
C LEU A 299 18.83 -5.34 -11.87
N VAL A 300 18.96 -6.63 -11.52
CA VAL A 300 19.28 -7.06 -10.15
C VAL A 300 20.70 -6.65 -9.74
N GLU A 301 21.67 -6.69 -10.66
CA GLU A 301 23.04 -6.23 -10.42
C GLU A 301 23.07 -4.72 -10.09
N VAL A 302 22.27 -3.93 -10.80
CA VAL A 302 22.19 -2.48 -10.58
C VAL A 302 21.51 -2.15 -9.26
N LEU A 303 20.46 -2.89 -8.88
CA LEU A 303 19.90 -2.80 -7.53
C LEU A 303 20.94 -3.15 -6.46
N ALA A 304 21.82 -4.11 -6.72
CA ALA A 304 22.88 -4.46 -5.77
C ALA A 304 23.92 -3.35 -5.61
N LYS A 305 24.32 -2.71 -6.72
CA LYS A 305 25.22 -1.54 -6.71
C LYS A 305 24.58 -0.36 -5.96
N LEU A 306 23.32 -0.04 -6.27
CA LEU A 306 22.54 0.96 -5.53
C LEU A 306 22.34 0.58 -4.05
N GLY A 307 22.38 -0.72 -3.73
CA GLY A 307 22.27 -1.27 -2.39
C GLY A 307 23.42 -0.90 -1.45
N GLU A 308 24.53 -0.37 -1.97
CA GLU A 308 25.63 0.19 -1.17
C GLU A 308 25.18 1.43 -0.39
N THR A 309 24.33 2.28 -1.01
CA THR A 309 23.82 3.53 -0.41
C THR A 309 22.35 3.46 -0.04
N SER A 310 21.55 2.58 -0.67
CA SER A 310 20.11 2.47 -0.47
C SER A 310 19.70 1.13 0.14
N PRO A 311 19.21 1.08 1.40
CA PRO A 311 18.69 -0.14 2.00
C PRO A 311 17.54 -0.78 1.19
N ARG A 312 16.71 0.04 0.54
CA ARG A 312 15.61 -0.45 -0.31
C ARG A 312 16.13 -1.22 -1.52
N ALA A 313 17.13 -0.67 -2.23
CA ALA A 313 17.75 -1.35 -3.37
C ALA A 313 18.43 -2.66 -2.96
N ARG A 314 19.15 -2.65 -1.83
CA ARG A 314 19.76 -3.85 -1.25
C ARG A 314 18.73 -4.95 -1.00
N THR A 315 17.62 -4.61 -0.34
CA THR A 315 16.54 -5.56 -0.07
C THR A 315 15.97 -6.13 -1.36
N LEU A 316 15.65 -5.29 -2.35
CA LEU A 316 15.13 -5.77 -3.64
C LEU A 316 16.12 -6.71 -4.34
N ALA A 317 17.41 -6.37 -4.38
CA ALA A 317 18.44 -7.22 -4.96
C ALA A 317 18.53 -8.59 -4.25
N THR A 318 18.56 -8.60 -2.91
CA THR A 318 18.59 -9.82 -2.11
C THR A 318 17.35 -10.69 -2.32
N VAL A 319 16.17 -10.07 -2.37
CA VAL A 319 14.90 -10.75 -2.62
C VAL A 319 14.92 -11.44 -3.99
N HIS A 320 15.23 -10.69 -5.06
CA HIS A 320 15.24 -11.26 -6.41
C HIS A 320 16.29 -12.36 -6.58
N ARG A 321 17.49 -12.20 -6.02
CA ARG A 321 18.49 -13.28 -5.97
C ARG A 321 18.01 -14.52 -5.24
N GLY A 322 17.21 -14.36 -4.18
CA GLY A 322 16.62 -15.47 -3.46
C GLY A 322 15.47 -16.13 -4.21
N LEU A 323 14.67 -15.36 -4.95
CA LEU A 323 13.57 -15.89 -5.76
C LEU A 323 14.05 -16.68 -6.98
N ASP A 324 15.24 -16.37 -7.50
CA ASP A 324 15.85 -17.09 -8.63
C ASP A 324 16.65 -18.34 -8.19
N ARG A 325 16.77 -18.59 -6.88
CA ARG A 325 17.50 -19.73 -6.31
C ARG A 325 16.56 -20.83 -5.81
N LYS A 326 17.10 -22.05 -5.73
CA LYS A 326 16.43 -23.18 -5.07
C LYS A 326 16.66 -23.13 -3.56
N SER A 327 15.69 -23.61 -2.78
CA SER A 327 15.91 -23.87 -1.35
C SER A 327 16.97 -24.98 -1.18
N THR A 328 17.93 -24.77 -0.29
CA THR A 328 18.88 -25.80 0.15
C THR A 328 18.38 -26.55 1.39
N ALA A 329 17.35 -26.03 2.05
CA ALA A 329 16.73 -26.65 3.21
C ALA A 329 15.67 -27.70 2.83
N LEU A 330 15.11 -27.62 1.62
CA LEU A 330 13.98 -28.44 1.18
C LEU A 330 14.21 -29.08 -0.19
N ASP A 331 14.01 -30.40 -0.28
CA ASP A 331 13.89 -31.09 -1.56
C ASP A 331 12.48 -30.89 -2.15
N THR A 332 12.29 -29.76 -2.82
CA THR A 332 11.02 -29.40 -3.45
C THR A 332 10.53 -30.41 -4.50
N GLN A 333 11.43 -31.16 -5.14
CA GLN A 333 11.08 -32.13 -6.17
C GLN A 333 10.54 -33.42 -5.55
N ALA A 334 11.19 -33.92 -4.49
CA ALA A 334 10.68 -35.05 -3.72
C ALA A 334 9.30 -34.74 -3.14
N TRP A 335 9.14 -33.54 -2.55
CA TRP A 335 7.85 -33.07 -2.04
C TRP A 335 6.76 -32.96 -3.10
N ALA A 336 7.05 -32.35 -4.25
CA ALA A 336 6.08 -32.24 -5.34
C ALA A 336 5.61 -33.61 -5.84
N SER A 337 6.54 -34.57 -5.96
CA SER A 337 6.25 -35.94 -6.37
C SER A 337 5.38 -36.67 -5.35
N ALA A 338 5.71 -36.55 -4.05
CA ALA A 338 4.95 -37.17 -2.98
C ALA A 338 3.51 -36.63 -2.92
N ILE A 339 3.34 -35.31 -2.96
CA ILE A 339 2.02 -34.65 -2.97
C ILE A 339 1.18 -35.11 -4.16
N ALA A 340 1.76 -35.22 -5.36
CA ALA A 340 1.03 -35.65 -6.55
C ALA A 340 0.57 -37.12 -6.48
N SER A 341 1.28 -37.96 -5.72
CA SER A 341 1.03 -39.40 -5.65
C SER A 341 0.02 -39.83 -4.58
N GLN A 342 -0.35 -38.97 -3.64
CA GLN A 342 -1.20 -39.32 -2.50
C GLN A 342 -2.57 -38.64 -2.55
N TYR A 343 -3.62 -39.46 -2.38
CA TYR A 343 -4.99 -39.02 -2.17
C TYR A 343 -5.23 -38.69 -0.69
N ARG A 344 -6.06 -37.67 -0.43
CA ARG A 344 -6.41 -37.20 0.91
C ARG A 344 -7.45 -38.10 1.58
N PRO A 345 -7.17 -38.70 2.76
CA PRO A 345 -8.22 -39.10 3.69
C PRO A 345 -8.84 -37.85 4.34
N ALA A 346 -10.15 -37.86 4.61
CA ALA A 346 -10.77 -36.81 5.41
C ALA A 346 -10.08 -36.72 6.79
N TYR A 347 -9.92 -35.50 7.31
CA TYR A 347 -9.45 -35.33 8.69
C TYR A 347 -10.49 -35.94 9.62
N ASP A 348 -10.09 -36.96 10.37
CA ASP A 348 -10.95 -37.69 11.29
C ASP A 348 -10.43 -37.49 12.71
N ARG A 349 -11.12 -36.60 13.44
CA ARG A 349 -10.83 -36.30 14.84
C ARG A 349 -11.04 -37.52 15.72
N ASP A 350 -12.10 -38.30 15.48
CA ASP A 350 -12.41 -39.46 16.32
C ASP A 350 -11.33 -40.53 16.15
N ALA A 351 -10.85 -40.75 14.92
CA ALA A 351 -9.69 -41.60 14.67
C ALA A 351 -8.40 -41.04 15.31
N LEU A 352 -8.21 -39.73 15.38
CA LEU A 352 -7.08 -39.12 16.08
C LEU A 352 -7.15 -39.32 17.60
N VAL A 353 -8.31 -39.10 18.20
CA VAL A 353 -8.56 -39.34 19.62
C VAL A 353 -8.34 -40.81 19.96
N ALA A 354 -8.92 -41.73 19.18
CA ALA A 354 -8.73 -43.17 19.37
C ALA A 354 -7.25 -43.59 19.27
N ARG A 355 -6.48 -42.98 18.35
CA ARG A 355 -5.03 -43.21 18.27
C ARG A 355 -4.30 -42.74 19.52
N VAL A 356 -4.62 -41.54 20.04
CA VAL A 356 -4.02 -41.01 21.27
C VAL A 356 -4.34 -41.91 22.47
N GLU A 357 -5.59 -42.34 22.61
CA GLU A 357 -6.02 -43.25 23.68
C GLU A 357 -5.32 -44.62 23.60
N HIS A 358 -5.14 -45.15 22.39
CA HIS A 358 -4.47 -46.44 22.17
C HIS A 358 -2.93 -46.36 22.29
N ALA A 359 -2.34 -45.23 21.92
CA ALA A 359 -0.89 -45.00 21.98
C ALA A 359 -0.42 -44.55 23.37
N GLN A 360 -1.35 -44.33 24.31
CA GLN A 360 -1.01 -44.11 25.70
C GLN A 360 -0.25 -45.34 26.21
N PRO A 361 0.97 -45.19 26.75
CA PRO A 361 1.78 -46.33 27.15
C PRO A 361 1.01 -47.17 28.17
N ASN A 362 0.65 -48.40 27.80
CA ASN A 362 -0.11 -49.31 28.66
C ASN A 362 0.62 -49.55 29.98
N ALA A 363 -0.15 -49.64 31.06
CA ALA A 363 0.26 -50.10 32.38
C ALA A 363 0.71 -51.59 32.43
N GLU A 364 0.87 -52.24 31.28
CA GLU A 364 1.14 -53.68 31.10
C GLU A 364 2.64 -54.05 31.15
N GLY A 365 3.52 -53.11 31.53
CA GLY A 365 4.91 -53.42 31.92
C GLY A 365 5.94 -53.57 30.79
N LYS A 366 5.58 -53.36 29.52
CA LYS A 366 6.58 -53.22 28.42
C LYS A 366 7.09 -51.77 28.35
N ALA A 367 8.41 -51.59 28.38
CA ALA A 367 9.03 -50.28 28.16
C ALA A 367 8.81 -49.82 26.71
N ALA A 368 8.18 -48.66 26.54
CA ALA A 368 7.97 -48.05 25.22
C ALA A 368 9.30 -47.66 24.58
N THR A 369 9.41 -47.85 23.26
CA THR A 369 10.55 -47.46 22.45
C THR A 369 10.58 -45.94 22.20
N ALA A 370 11.75 -45.42 21.81
CA ALA A 370 11.91 -44.02 21.40
C ALA A 370 10.92 -43.61 20.29
N HIS A 371 10.66 -44.52 19.34
CA HIS A 371 9.77 -44.26 18.20
C HIS A 371 8.30 -44.19 18.60
N GLU A 372 7.85 -45.06 19.51
CA GLU A 372 6.49 -45.04 20.06
C GLU A 372 6.23 -43.77 20.88
N ARG A 373 7.21 -43.35 21.70
CA ARG A 373 7.12 -42.10 22.46
C ARG A 373 7.03 -40.87 21.57
N LEU A 374 7.82 -40.82 20.47
CA LEU A 374 7.70 -39.76 19.47
C LEU A 374 6.34 -39.77 18.77
N ALA A 375 5.86 -40.94 18.34
CA ALA A 375 4.56 -41.05 17.69
C ALA A 375 3.42 -40.58 18.61
N PHE A 376 3.49 -40.89 19.91
CA PHE A 376 2.53 -40.42 20.90
C PHE A 376 2.60 -38.89 21.08
N ALA A 377 3.80 -38.31 21.20
CA ALA A 377 3.99 -36.86 21.31
C ALA A 377 3.41 -36.11 20.09
N GLU A 378 3.67 -36.63 18.90
CA GLU A 378 3.15 -36.14 17.62
C GLU A 378 1.61 -36.15 17.53
N GLN A 379 0.97 -37.22 18.03
CA GLN A 379 -0.48 -37.32 18.05
C GLN A 379 -1.11 -36.36 19.06
N LEU A 380 -0.50 -36.19 20.24
CA LEU A 380 -0.92 -35.20 21.23
C LEU A 380 -0.85 -33.78 20.68
N LEU A 381 0.21 -33.43 19.94
CA LEU A 381 0.34 -32.13 19.27
C LEU A 381 -0.72 -31.92 18.18
N ALA A 382 -0.97 -32.94 17.35
CA ALA A 382 -2.03 -32.86 16.35
C ALA A 382 -3.42 -32.66 16.99
N LEU A 383 -3.69 -33.29 18.13
CA LEU A 383 -4.94 -33.12 18.87
C LEU A 383 -5.01 -31.74 19.56
N ALA A 384 -3.87 -31.24 20.06
CA ALA A 384 -3.77 -29.90 20.65
C ALA A 384 -4.09 -28.80 19.64
N ALA A 385 -3.75 -29.00 18.37
CA ALA A 385 -3.99 -28.05 17.28
C ALA A 385 -5.38 -28.15 16.63
N ASP A 386 -6.19 -29.17 16.98
CA ASP A 386 -7.54 -29.30 16.45
C ASP A 386 -8.42 -28.12 16.91
N PRO A 387 -9.14 -27.43 16.01
CA PRO A 387 -10.02 -26.31 16.35
C PRO A 387 -11.10 -26.61 17.40
N GLN A 388 -11.52 -27.88 17.51
CA GLN A 388 -12.51 -28.33 18.50
C GLN A 388 -11.88 -28.57 19.88
N THR A 389 -10.55 -28.56 20.00
CA THR A 389 -9.86 -28.71 21.29
C THR A 389 -9.84 -27.36 22.03
N PRO A 390 -10.48 -27.26 23.21
CA PRO A 390 -10.48 -26.01 23.97
C PRO A 390 -9.05 -25.57 24.33
N ARG A 391 -8.77 -24.27 24.27
CA ARG A 391 -7.42 -23.70 24.50
C ARG A 391 -6.74 -24.20 25.77
N LYS A 392 -7.50 -24.34 26.87
CA LYS A 392 -6.97 -24.86 28.15
C LYS A 392 -6.44 -26.30 28.05
N TYR A 393 -7.07 -27.14 27.23
CA TYR A 393 -6.65 -28.52 27.02
C TYR A 393 -5.53 -28.63 25.99
N ALA A 394 -5.51 -27.75 24.97
CA ALA A 394 -4.41 -27.68 24.01
C ALA A 394 -3.06 -27.44 24.70
N ALA A 395 -3.01 -26.56 25.71
CA ALA A 395 -1.80 -26.32 26.49
C ALA A 395 -1.34 -27.57 27.26
N LEU A 396 -2.26 -28.28 27.91
CA LEU A 396 -1.96 -29.51 28.64
C LEU A 396 -1.46 -30.63 27.71
N LEU A 397 -2.11 -30.80 26.55
CA LEU A 397 -1.69 -31.77 25.53
C LEU A 397 -0.28 -31.46 25.01
N ALA A 398 0.07 -30.18 24.84
CA ALA A 398 1.42 -29.78 24.45
C ALA A 398 2.45 -30.04 25.57
N ASP A 399 2.08 -29.86 26.84
CA ASP A 399 2.94 -30.24 27.97
C ASP A 399 3.15 -31.75 28.04
N ASP A 400 2.12 -32.54 27.77
CA ASP A 400 2.19 -34.01 27.72
C ASP A 400 3.06 -34.47 26.55
N ALA A 401 2.92 -33.84 25.38
CA ALA A 401 3.78 -34.07 24.22
C ALA A 401 5.23 -33.73 24.51
N ALA A 402 5.50 -32.63 25.23
CA ALA A 402 6.85 -32.25 25.63
C ALA A 402 7.49 -33.31 26.55
N ARG A 403 6.72 -33.88 27.49
CA ARG A 403 7.21 -34.97 28.35
C ARG A 403 7.51 -36.22 27.55
N ALA A 404 6.59 -36.65 26.68
CA ALA A 404 6.79 -37.80 25.80
C ALA A 404 8.00 -37.62 24.86
N GLY A 405 8.22 -36.40 24.33
CA GLY A 405 9.40 -36.05 23.55
C GLY A 405 10.70 -36.13 24.35
N GLY A 406 10.70 -35.65 25.61
CA GLY A 406 11.85 -35.77 26.50
C GLY A 406 12.21 -37.22 26.85
N GLU A 407 11.19 -38.06 27.07
CA GLU A 407 11.37 -39.51 27.25
C GLU A 407 11.95 -40.16 26.00
N ALA A 408 11.45 -39.80 24.81
CA ALA A 408 12.00 -40.29 23.56
C ALA A 408 13.48 -39.89 23.38
N ALA A 409 13.83 -38.65 23.74
CA ALA A 409 15.22 -38.17 23.71
C ALA A 409 16.13 -38.99 24.62
N ALA A 410 15.67 -39.27 25.85
CA ALA A 410 16.40 -40.12 26.81
C ALA A 410 16.59 -41.57 26.31
N LEU A 411 15.71 -42.03 25.42
CA LEU A 411 15.78 -43.34 24.75
C LEU A 411 16.60 -43.32 23.45
N GLY A 412 17.29 -42.21 23.13
CA GLY A 412 18.19 -42.10 21.97
C GLY A 412 17.53 -41.59 20.68
N ALA A 413 16.33 -40.98 20.74
CA ALA A 413 15.65 -40.44 19.56
C ALA A 413 16.43 -39.33 18.82
N SER A 414 17.42 -38.71 19.46
CA SER A 414 18.27 -37.67 18.86
C SER A 414 19.28 -38.22 17.84
N GLU A 415 19.51 -39.53 17.81
CA GLU A 415 20.49 -40.17 16.92
C GLU A 415 19.81 -40.87 15.73
N GLY A 416 20.45 -40.82 14.55
CA GLY A 416 19.97 -41.51 13.35
C GLY A 416 18.74 -40.86 12.67
N ALA A 417 17.94 -41.68 11.98
CA ALA A 417 16.89 -41.21 11.05
C ALA A 417 15.66 -40.53 11.72
N SER A 418 15.57 -40.53 13.05
CA SER A 418 14.46 -39.93 13.81
C SER A 418 14.78 -38.57 14.42
N GLY A 419 16.01 -38.04 14.26
CA GLY A 419 16.43 -36.76 14.84
C GLY A 419 15.56 -35.57 14.42
N TRP A 420 15.02 -35.58 13.19
CA TRP A 420 14.12 -34.54 12.73
C TRP A 420 12.76 -34.55 13.45
N ARG A 421 12.25 -35.74 13.83
CA ARG A 421 10.96 -35.89 14.51
C ARG A 421 11.02 -35.30 15.90
N LEU A 422 12.09 -35.62 16.64
CA LEU A 422 12.32 -35.04 17.96
C LEU A 422 12.44 -33.51 17.87
N ALA A 423 13.23 -32.99 16.93
CA ALA A 423 13.32 -31.55 16.70
C ALA A 423 11.97 -30.92 16.34
N GLY A 424 11.14 -31.61 15.55
CA GLY A 424 9.78 -31.20 15.22
C GLY A 424 8.86 -31.11 16.44
N VAL A 425 8.85 -32.14 17.28
CA VAL A 425 8.10 -32.16 18.54
C VAL A 425 8.56 -31.03 19.47
N GLU A 426 9.88 -30.86 19.65
CA GLU A 426 10.43 -29.77 20.46
C GLU A 426 10.03 -28.40 19.92
N ALA A 427 10.04 -28.23 18.59
CA ALA A 427 9.67 -26.98 17.94
C ALA A 427 8.19 -26.62 18.19
N LEU A 428 7.28 -27.58 18.00
CA LEU A 428 5.84 -27.38 18.16
C LEU A 428 5.47 -27.18 19.64
N CYS A 429 6.07 -27.95 20.56
CA CYS A 429 5.90 -27.75 22.00
C CYS A 429 6.37 -26.36 22.43
N ALA A 430 7.53 -25.90 21.94
CA ALA A 430 8.03 -24.56 22.24
C ALA A 430 7.09 -23.46 21.70
N TRP A 431 6.55 -23.64 20.50
CA TRP A 431 5.58 -22.72 19.91
C TRP A 431 4.31 -22.61 20.77
N HIS A 432 3.75 -23.73 21.21
CA HIS A 432 2.57 -23.75 22.10
C HIS A 432 2.81 -23.04 23.44
N LYS A 433 4.06 -23.05 23.94
CA LYS A 433 4.47 -22.38 25.18
C LYS A 433 4.85 -20.90 25.00
N GLY A 434 4.85 -20.41 23.76
CA GLY A 434 5.29 -19.05 23.43
C GLY A 434 6.81 -18.86 23.42
N ASP A 435 7.61 -19.92 23.54
CA ASP A 435 9.07 -19.86 23.35
C ASP A 435 9.40 -19.89 21.86
N LEU A 436 9.19 -18.74 21.22
CA LEU A 436 9.39 -18.60 19.77
C LEU A 436 10.86 -18.76 19.37
N ALA A 437 11.82 -18.46 20.25
CA ALA A 437 13.24 -18.61 19.92
C ALA A 437 13.61 -20.09 19.72
N THR A 438 13.21 -20.94 20.68
CA THR A 438 13.42 -22.39 20.58
C THR A 438 12.62 -22.99 19.44
N ALA A 439 11.36 -22.60 19.28
CA ALA A 439 10.49 -23.08 18.20
C ALA A 439 11.12 -22.87 16.80
N ARG A 440 11.68 -21.67 16.57
CA ARG A 440 12.35 -21.31 15.32
C ARG A 440 13.64 -22.11 15.10
N ALA A 441 14.50 -22.21 16.12
CA ALA A 441 15.75 -22.96 16.01
C ALA A 441 15.51 -24.45 15.72
N LYS A 442 14.54 -25.05 16.42
CA LYS A 442 14.21 -26.47 16.29
C LYS A 442 13.48 -26.79 14.98
N SER A 443 12.59 -25.92 14.50
CA SER A 443 11.94 -26.13 13.19
C SER A 443 12.93 -26.10 12.02
N ALA A 444 13.95 -25.23 12.07
CA ALA A 444 15.01 -25.22 11.06
C ALA A 444 15.85 -26.51 11.06
N LEU A 445 16.10 -27.12 12.22
CA LEU A 445 16.75 -28.43 12.33
C LEU A 445 15.84 -29.55 11.83
N ALA A 446 14.55 -29.52 12.18
CA ALA A 446 13.58 -30.52 11.75
C ALA A 446 13.45 -30.58 10.22
N VAL A 447 13.38 -29.43 9.54
CA VAL A 447 13.21 -29.38 8.08
C VAL A 447 14.35 -30.05 7.32
N GLN A 448 15.59 -30.04 7.82
CA GLN A 448 16.75 -30.64 7.14
C GLN A 448 16.64 -32.16 6.97
N GLY A 449 15.90 -32.84 7.85
CA GLY A 449 15.68 -34.29 7.79
C GLY A 449 14.23 -34.68 7.53
N LEU A 450 13.33 -33.72 7.32
CA LEU A 450 11.91 -33.95 7.14
C LEU A 450 11.64 -34.69 5.82
N PRO A 451 11.11 -35.94 5.85
CA PRO A 451 10.75 -36.65 4.64
C PRO A 451 9.57 -35.97 3.95
N ALA A 452 9.46 -36.19 2.64
CA ALA A 452 8.33 -35.77 1.83
C ALA A 452 7.07 -36.59 2.17
N ASP A 453 6.44 -36.31 3.30
CA ASP A 453 5.18 -36.90 3.75
C ASP A 453 4.04 -35.86 3.65
N PRO A 454 3.18 -35.96 2.63
CA PRO A 454 2.09 -35.01 2.42
C PRO A 454 0.84 -35.34 3.24
N SER A 455 0.84 -36.44 3.99
CA SER A 455 -0.30 -36.92 4.78
C SER A 455 -0.26 -36.47 6.25
N GLY A 456 0.94 -36.21 6.79
CA GLY A 456 1.14 -35.84 8.18
C GLY A 456 0.74 -34.40 8.52
N TRP A 457 0.02 -34.22 9.63
CA TRP A 457 -0.19 -32.87 10.19
C TRP A 457 1.13 -32.25 10.66
N ASN A 458 2.03 -33.06 11.26
CA ASN A 458 3.31 -32.58 11.76
C ASN A 458 4.21 -32.02 10.66
N SER A 459 4.22 -32.65 9.48
CA SER A 459 5.06 -32.16 8.38
C SER A 459 4.58 -30.79 7.89
N MET A 460 3.26 -30.61 7.73
CA MET A 460 2.66 -29.30 7.45
C MET A 460 2.99 -28.28 8.54
N ALA A 461 2.81 -28.63 9.81
CA ALA A 461 3.03 -27.72 10.94
C ALA A 461 4.50 -27.29 11.08
N ILE A 462 5.44 -28.22 10.88
CA ILE A 462 6.89 -27.95 10.88
C ILE A 462 7.25 -27.02 9.71
N LEU A 463 6.73 -27.26 8.50
CA LEU A 463 6.93 -26.37 7.35
C LEU A 463 6.39 -24.96 7.64
N ALA A 464 5.19 -24.84 8.20
CA ALA A 464 4.58 -23.56 8.58
C ALA A 464 5.41 -22.81 9.63
N LEU A 465 5.91 -23.51 10.65
CA LEU A 465 6.77 -22.91 11.68
C LEU A 465 8.14 -22.50 11.12
N PHE A 466 8.74 -23.32 10.25
CA PHE A 466 10.00 -23.01 9.59
C PHE A 466 9.90 -21.76 8.72
N VAL A 467 8.83 -21.63 7.91
CA VAL A 467 8.68 -20.44 7.08
C VAL A 467 8.43 -19.19 7.91
N SER A 468 7.64 -19.28 8.99
CA SER A 468 7.48 -18.18 9.94
C SER A 468 8.82 -17.77 10.55
N ALA A 469 9.67 -18.74 10.92
CA ALA A 469 11.02 -18.47 11.44
C ALA A 469 11.89 -17.70 10.45
N ARG A 470 11.83 -18.05 9.15
CA ARG A 470 12.57 -17.34 8.09
C ARG A 470 12.04 -15.93 7.85
N GLN A 471 10.72 -15.75 7.84
CA GLN A 471 10.10 -14.42 7.72
C GLN A 471 10.52 -13.50 8.87
N ASP A 472 10.51 -14.01 10.10
CA ASP A 472 10.94 -13.27 11.29
C ASP A 472 12.42 -12.91 11.23
N ALA A 473 13.29 -13.84 10.79
CA ALA A 473 14.71 -13.57 10.63
C ALA A 473 14.98 -12.46 9.60
N ILE A 474 14.26 -12.47 8.47
CA ILE A 474 14.32 -11.40 7.47
C ILE A 474 13.80 -10.08 8.07
N ALA A 475 12.65 -10.09 8.73
CA ALA A 475 12.07 -8.90 9.34
C ALA A 475 13.00 -8.28 10.40
N GLN A 476 13.65 -9.11 11.21
CA GLN A 476 14.62 -8.67 12.21
C GLN A 476 15.87 -8.08 11.54
N ALA A 477 16.42 -8.72 10.51
CA ALA A 477 17.55 -8.17 9.77
C ALA A 477 17.23 -6.82 9.11
N LEU A 478 16.02 -6.66 8.56
CA LEU A 478 15.55 -5.39 7.99
C LEU A 478 15.43 -4.30 9.06
N LYS A 479 14.86 -4.64 10.22
CA LYS A 479 14.74 -3.72 11.37
C LYS A 479 16.11 -3.27 11.86
N ASP A 480 17.06 -4.19 11.94
CA ASP A 480 18.43 -3.92 12.40
C ASP A 480 19.35 -3.37 11.30
N LYS A 481 18.81 -3.18 10.08
CA LYS A 481 19.52 -2.73 8.88
C LYS A 481 20.73 -3.60 8.51
N GLN A 482 20.68 -4.88 8.87
CA GLN A 482 21.74 -5.86 8.61
C GLN A 482 21.53 -6.55 7.25
N PRO A 483 22.62 -6.95 6.57
CA PRO A 483 22.50 -7.86 5.43
C PRO A 483 21.93 -9.21 5.89
N TRP A 484 21.20 -9.87 5.00
CA TRP A 484 20.63 -11.20 5.23
C TRP A 484 20.83 -12.08 4.01
N ASP A 485 20.85 -13.40 4.22
CA ASP A 485 21.17 -14.38 3.19
C ASP A 485 19.99 -14.55 2.20
N PRO A 486 20.20 -14.37 0.88
CA PRO A 486 19.17 -14.68 -0.13
C PRO A 486 18.57 -16.09 -0.02
N GLN A 487 19.29 -17.05 0.57
CA GLN A 487 18.79 -18.39 0.85
C GLN A 487 17.53 -18.36 1.72
N TRP A 488 17.39 -17.41 2.65
CA TRP A 488 16.19 -17.29 3.48
C TRP A 488 14.95 -16.98 2.65
N MET A 489 15.06 -16.16 1.60
CA MET A 489 13.95 -15.90 0.67
C MET A 489 13.67 -17.12 -0.22
N SER A 490 14.70 -17.86 -0.62
CA SER A 490 14.54 -19.13 -1.37
C SER A 490 13.76 -20.15 -0.55
N ASP A 491 14.10 -20.27 0.74
CA ASP A 491 13.44 -21.13 1.72
C ASP A 491 11.99 -20.70 1.92
N VAL A 492 11.72 -19.41 2.13
CA VAL A 492 10.35 -18.90 2.30
C VAL A 492 9.49 -19.18 1.06
N ASN A 493 10.01 -18.84 -0.12
CA ASN A 493 9.26 -19.02 -1.36
C ASN A 493 8.96 -20.50 -1.64
N SER A 494 9.96 -21.37 -1.46
CA SER A 494 9.82 -22.81 -1.66
C SER A 494 8.85 -23.43 -0.65
N THR A 495 8.99 -23.09 0.64
CA THR A 495 8.14 -23.64 1.70
C THR A 495 6.68 -23.26 1.50
N TYR A 496 6.40 -21.99 1.19
CA TYR A 496 5.02 -21.58 0.90
C TYR A 496 4.47 -22.20 -0.38
N ALA A 497 5.27 -22.34 -1.44
CA ALA A 497 4.84 -23.03 -2.65
C ALA A 497 4.48 -24.51 -2.37
N LEU A 498 5.18 -25.15 -1.43
CA LEU A 498 4.83 -26.49 -0.94
C LEU A 498 3.55 -26.47 -0.11
N LEU A 499 3.42 -25.58 0.89
CA LEU A 499 2.20 -25.45 1.71
C LEU A 499 0.96 -25.15 0.85
N ALA A 500 1.11 -24.34 -0.20
CA ALA A 500 0.07 -24.02 -1.16
C ALA A 500 -0.39 -25.23 -1.98
N LYS A 501 0.35 -26.35 -1.99
CA LYS A 501 -0.03 -27.63 -2.61
C LYS A 501 -0.29 -28.74 -1.58
N HIS A 502 0.24 -28.60 -0.37
CA HIS A 502 0.14 -29.59 0.70
C HIS A 502 -1.34 -29.84 1.06
N PRO A 503 -1.83 -31.09 1.17
CA PRO A 503 -3.24 -31.40 1.44
C PRO A 503 -3.85 -30.68 2.65
N LEU A 504 -3.05 -30.49 3.71
CA LEU A 504 -3.42 -29.76 4.94
C LEU A 504 -3.06 -28.27 4.93
N GLY A 505 -2.48 -27.75 3.86
CA GLY A 505 -2.24 -26.32 3.70
C GLY A 505 -3.55 -25.55 3.45
N THR A 506 -3.61 -24.32 3.94
CA THR A 506 -4.80 -23.46 3.89
C THR A 506 -4.59 -22.27 2.97
N ASP A 507 -5.69 -21.60 2.63
CA ASP A 507 -5.67 -20.31 1.93
C ASP A 507 -4.93 -19.23 2.72
N GLN A 508 -4.94 -19.31 4.07
CA GLN A 508 -4.16 -18.41 4.93
C GLN A 508 -2.64 -18.54 4.69
N HIS A 509 -2.11 -19.74 4.41
CA HIS A 509 -0.69 -19.87 4.04
C HIS A 509 -0.38 -19.13 2.74
N VAL A 510 -1.27 -19.22 1.76
CA VAL A 510 -1.12 -18.51 0.48
C VAL A 510 -1.22 -17.00 0.70
N ALA A 511 -2.18 -16.54 1.50
CA ALA A 511 -2.35 -15.14 1.86
C ALA A 511 -1.07 -14.57 2.51
N SER A 512 -0.49 -15.28 3.50
CA SER A 512 0.76 -14.89 4.14
C SER A 512 1.95 -14.85 3.17
N HIS A 513 2.02 -15.79 2.22
CA HIS A 513 3.05 -15.81 1.17
C HIS A 513 2.96 -14.59 0.26
N VAL A 514 1.76 -14.30 -0.24
CA VAL A 514 1.47 -13.18 -1.14
C VAL A 514 1.82 -11.85 -0.47
N ASP A 515 1.39 -11.66 0.78
CA ASP A 515 1.65 -10.41 1.51
C ASP A 515 3.13 -10.19 1.76
N PHE A 516 3.84 -11.25 2.18
CA PHE A 516 5.27 -11.18 2.44
C PHE A 516 6.06 -10.85 1.17
N LEU A 517 5.74 -11.51 0.05
CA LEU A 517 6.37 -11.21 -1.23
C LEU A 517 6.08 -9.77 -1.68
N ARG A 518 4.84 -9.29 -1.55
CA ARG A 518 4.48 -7.90 -1.89
C ARG A 518 5.24 -6.89 -1.07
N GLN A 519 5.33 -7.11 0.24
CA GLN A 519 6.04 -6.23 1.18
C GLN A 519 7.52 -6.09 0.82
N LEU A 520 8.15 -7.17 0.37
CA LEU A 520 9.57 -7.21 0.01
C LEU A 520 9.85 -6.87 -1.47
N GLY A 521 8.83 -6.64 -2.29
CA GLY A 521 8.97 -6.28 -3.70
C GLY A 521 9.00 -7.46 -4.69
N GLY A 522 8.80 -8.70 -4.23
CA GLY A 522 8.62 -9.91 -5.06
C GLY A 522 7.26 -9.97 -5.76
N ARG A 523 6.83 -8.86 -6.38
CA ARG A 523 5.45 -8.65 -6.88
C ARG A 523 5.03 -9.66 -7.96
N ARG A 524 5.94 -10.11 -8.83
CA ARG A 524 5.65 -11.15 -9.83
C ARG A 524 5.28 -12.47 -9.17
N GLN A 525 6.16 -12.98 -8.31
CA GLN A 525 5.96 -14.22 -7.58
C GLN A 525 4.73 -14.14 -6.68
N ALA A 526 4.43 -12.97 -6.11
CA ALA A 526 3.20 -12.76 -5.35
C ALA A 526 1.95 -12.93 -6.23
N ALA A 527 1.96 -12.40 -7.45
CA ALA A 527 0.85 -12.54 -8.39
C ALA A 527 0.68 -14.00 -8.84
N GLU A 528 1.79 -14.71 -9.12
CA GLU A 528 1.79 -16.12 -9.47
C GLU A 528 1.26 -16.99 -8.31
N ALA A 529 1.72 -16.75 -7.07
CA ALA A 529 1.24 -17.44 -5.87
C ALA A 529 -0.25 -17.18 -5.60
N LEU A 530 -0.70 -15.93 -5.79
CA LEU A 530 -2.10 -15.57 -5.62
C LEU A 530 -3.00 -16.27 -6.65
N GLN A 531 -2.59 -16.31 -7.91
CA GLN A 531 -3.33 -16.99 -8.98
C GLN A 531 -3.44 -18.50 -8.69
N ALA A 532 -2.33 -19.16 -8.35
CA ALA A 532 -2.34 -20.57 -7.96
C ALA A 532 -3.20 -20.81 -6.70
N GLY A 533 -3.17 -19.87 -5.76
CA GLY A 533 -4.04 -19.87 -4.58
C GLY A 533 -5.52 -19.85 -4.90
N LEU A 534 -5.95 -18.94 -5.78
CA LEU A 534 -7.35 -18.82 -6.20
C LEU A 534 -7.82 -20.03 -7.01
N GLU A 535 -6.92 -20.68 -7.75
CA GLU A 535 -7.23 -21.93 -8.45
C GLU A 535 -7.50 -23.08 -7.46
N ARG A 536 -6.75 -23.13 -6.36
CA ARG A 536 -6.94 -24.14 -5.30
C ARG A 536 -8.09 -23.82 -4.35
N PHE A 537 -8.24 -22.55 -3.99
CA PHE A 537 -9.20 -22.05 -3.00
C PHE A 537 -10.11 -20.98 -3.62
N PRO A 538 -10.97 -21.35 -4.59
CA PRO A 538 -11.79 -20.39 -5.35
C PRO A 538 -12.83 -19.65 -4.49
N SER A 539 -13.19 -20.18 -3.32
CA SER A 539 -14.10 -19.52 -2.36
C SER A 539 -13.35 -18.83 -1.20
N SER A 540 -12.05 -18.54 -1.34
CA SER A 540 -11.31 -17.82 -0.30
C SER A 540 -11.56 -16.32 -0.35
N TRP A 541 -12.22 -15.80 0.69
CA TRP A 541 -12.39 -14.36 0.88
C TRP A 541 -11.03 -13.62 0.93
N ALA A 542 -10.07 -14.15 1.68
CA ALA A 542 -8.77 -13.53 1.89
C ALA A 542 -7.97 -13.39 0.58
N LEU A 543 -8.02 -14.40 -0.29
CA LEU A 543 -7.34 -14.34 -1.58
C LEU A 543 -8.07 -13.42 -2.57
N HIS A 544 -9.40 -13.46 -2.60
CA HIS A 544 -10.17 -12.54 -3.43
C HIS A 544 -9.96 -11.07 -3.05
N GLN A 545 -9.85 -10.75 -1.76
CA GLN A 545 -9.49 -9.40 -1.31
C GLN A 545 -8.15 -8.94 -1.93
N ARG A 546 -7.09 -9.75 -1.77
CA ARG A 546 -5.76 -9.45 -2.31
C ARG A 546 -5.75 -9.33 -3.83
N TRP A 547 -6.60 -10.08 -4.51
CA TRP A 547 -6.72 -10.02 -5.96
C TRP A 547 -7.45 -8.78 -6.44
N ARG A 548 -8.53 -8.38 -5.76
CA ARG A 548 -9.20 -7.09 -6.02
C ARG A 548 -8.27 -5.92 -5.79
N ASP A 549 -7.58 -5.89 -4.66
CA ASP A 549 -6.65 -4.81 -4.30
C ASP A 549 -5.54 -4.69 -5.37
N GLN A 550 -4.99 -5.83 -5.80
CA GLN A 550 -3.99 -5.85 -6.86
C GLN A 550 -4.55 -5.40 -8.21
N ALA A 551 -5.71 -5.91 -8.62
CA ALA A 551 -6.30 -5.53 -9.90
C ALA A 551 -6.67 -4.04 -9.94
N LEU A 552 -7.16 -3.50 -8.82
CA LEU A 552 -7.49 -2.07 -8.69
C LEU A 552 -6.22 -1.21 -8.70
N LEU A 553 -5.18 -1.60 -7.97
CA LEU A 553 -3.90 -0.89 -7.93
C LEU A 553 -3.21 -0.90 -9.31
N ASP A 554 -3.12 -2.08 -9.91
CA ASP A 554 -2.38 -2.30 -11.15
C ASP A 554 -3.14 -1.78 -12.38
N ARG A 555 -4.46 -1.94 -12.42
CA ARG A 555 -5.28 -1.79 -13.65
C ARG A 555 -6.54 -0.95 -13.48
N GLY A 556 -6.70 -0.29 -12.33
CA GLY A 556 -7.85 0.55 -12.01
C GLY A 556 -9.18 -0.21 -11.97
N ALA A 557 -10.28 0.55 -11.86
CA ALA A 557 -11.64 -0.01 -11.79
C ALA A 557 -11.98 -0.86 -13.03
N ARG A 558 -11.62 -0.40 -14.23
CA ARG A 558 -11.86 -1.15 -15.47
C ARG A 558 -11.12 -2.48 -15.52
N GLY A 559 -9.87 -2.49 -15.05
CA GLY A 559 -9.07 -3.71 -15.01
C GLY A 559 -9.57 -4.71 -13.97
N LEU A 560 -10.08 -4.21 -12.84
CA LEU A 560 -10.78 -5.01 -11.84
C LEU A 560 -12.02 -5.69 -12.44
N GLU A 561 -12.88 -4.94 -13.15
CA GLU A 561 -14.05 -5.50 -13.84
C GLU A 561 -13.64 -6.62 -14.82
N ARG A 562 -12.67 -6.34 -15.69
CA ARG A 562 -12.17 -7.32 -16.68
C ARG A 562 -11.60 -8.59 -16.03
N ALA A 563 -10.93 -8.47 -14.89
CA ALA A 563 -10.36 -9.61 -14.18
C ALA A 563 -11.45 -10.58 -13.71
N TYR A 564 -12.55 -10.06 -13.18
CA TYR A 564 -13.69 -10.87 -12.74
C TYR A 564 -14.55 -11.39 -13.90
N ASP A 565 -14.66 -10.64 -14.99
CA ASP A 565 -15.33 -11.09 -16.21
C ASP A 565 -14.63 -12.32 -16.82
N ALA A 566 -13.30 -12.34 -16.77
CA ALA A 566 -12.54 -13.50 -17.18
C ALA A 566 -12.88 -14.75 -16.32
N GLN A 567 -13.11 -14.60 -15.01
CA GLN A 567 -13.49 -15.73 -14.16
C GLN A 567 -14.94 -16.17 -14.38
N LEU A 568 -15.87 -15.21 -14.59
CA LEU A 568 -17.27 -15.50 -14.93
C LEU A 568 -17.40 -16.26 -16.25
N ALA A 569 -16.47 -16.05 -17.19
CA ALA A 569 -16.44 -16.73 -18.49
C ALA A 569 -15.80 -18.13 -18.46
N ARG A 570 -15.15 -18.56 -17.37
CA ARG A 570 -14.49 -19.88 -17.29
C ARG A 570 -15.50 -21.03 -17.30
N THR A 571 -15.07 -22.16 -17.86
CA THR A 571 -15.81 -23.43 -17.86
C THR A 571 -14.91 -24.57 -17.35
N PRO A 572 -15.26 -25.26 -16.24
CA PRO A 572 -16.38 -24.96 -15.36
C PRO A 572 -16.18 -23.61 -14.65
N ARG A 573 -17.30 -22.92 -14.40
CA ARG A 573 -17.28 -21.64 -13.69
C ARG A 573 -16.89 -21.89 -12.21
N PRO A 574 -15.95 -21.13 -11.63
CA PRO A 574 -15.60 -21.28 -10.22
C PRO A 574 -16.83 -21.14 -9.30
N ALA A 575 -16.76 -21.76 -8.12
CA ALA A 575 -17.79 -21.63 -7.10
C ALA A 575 -17.86 -20.17 -6.62
N ASP A 576 -19.07 -19.72 -6.30
CA ASP A 576 -19.37 -18.40 -5.68
C ASP A 576 -18.83 -17.16 -6.42
N VAL A 577 -18.33 -17.32 -7.65
CA VAL A 577 -17.64 -16.26 -8.39
C VAL A 577 -18.55 -15.07 -8.71
N GLU A 578 -19.85 -15.29 -8.91
CA GLU A 578 -20.85 -14.23 -9.09
C GLU A 578 -20.87 -13.30 -7.88
N TRP A 579 -20.81 -13.86 -6.66
CA TRP A 579 -20.79 -13.07 -5.44
C TRP A 579 -19.53 -12.21 -5.34
N TYR A 580 -18.36 -12.80 -5.61
CA TYR A 580 -17.10 -12.06 -5.60
C TYR A 580 -17.00 -11.02 -6.71
N ALA A 581 -17.60 -11.29 -7.88
CA ALA A 581 -17.70 -10.33 -8.97
C ALA A 581 -18.63 -9.17 -8.62
N GLY A 582 -19.75 -9.44 -7.93
CA GLY A 582 -20.64 -8.40 -7.40
C GLY A 582 -19.91 -7.48 -6.43
N TYR A 583 -19.13 -8.05 -5.52
CA TYR A 583 -18.30 -7.26 -4.60
C TYR A 583 -17.19 -6.49 -5.32
N ALA A 584 -16.58 -7.06 -6.37
CA ALA A 584 -15.61 -6.34 -7.19
C ALA A 584 -16.24 -5.15 -7.94
N ALA A 585 -17.46 -5.29 -8.46
CA ALA A 585 -18.20 -4.20 -9.10
C ALA A 585 -18.57 -3.09 -8.10
N LEU A 586 -18.94 -3.45 -6.85
CA LEU A 586 -19.14 -2.49 -5.76
C LEU A 586 -17.88 -1.66 -5.50
N VAL A 587 -16.72 -2.31 -5.32
CA VAL A 587 -15.43 -1.65 -5.12
C VAL A 587 -15.04 -0.78 -6.32
N ALA A 588 -15.31 -1.24 -7.54
CA ALA A 588 -15.09 -0.46 -8.76
C ALA A 588 -15.95 0.82 -8.75
N ALA A 589 -17.22 0.74 -8.35
CA ALA A 589 -18.11 1.89 -8.24
C ALA A 589 -17.58 2.94 -7.24
N GLU A 590 -17.11 2.51 -6.08
CA GLU A 590 -16.52 3.39 -5.06
C GLU A 590 -15.25 4.08 -5.58
N ALA A 591 -14.39 3.36 -6.29
CA ALA A 591 -13.21 3.93 -6.94
C ALA A 591 -13.61 4.99 -8.00
N ARG A 592 -14.63 4.72 -8.82
CA ARG A 592 -15.19 5.67 -9.79
C ARG A 592 -15.77 6.92 -9.12
N ARG A 593 -16.46 6.78 -7.98
CA ARG A 593 -16.93 7.91 -7.18
C ARG A 593 -15.76 8.77 -6.68
N ARG A 594 -14.71 8.14 -6.14
CA ARG A 594 -13.51 8.85 -5.68
C ARG A 594 -12.84 9.64 -6.81
N ASN A 595 -12.88 9.10 -8.03
CA ASN A 595 -12.35 9.73 -9.24
C ASN A 595 -13.33 10.73 -9.92
N ARG A 596 -14.49 11.02 -9.32
CA ARG A 596 -15.55 11.91 -9.87
C ARG A 596 -16.07 11.45 -11.24
N GLU A 597 -16.28 10.15 -11.40
CA GLU A 597 -16.84 9.53 -12.61
C GLU A 597 -18.26 8.95 -12.33
N PRO A 598 -19.27 9.81 -12.08
CA PRO A 598 -20.57 9.38 -11.53
C PRO A 598 -21.33 8.39 -12.42
N ALA A 599 -21.35 8.62 -13.75
CA ALA A 599 -22.02 7.72 -14.68
C ALA A 599 -21.42 6.29 -14.66
N LEU A 600 -20.10 6.18 -14.57
CA LEU A 600 -19.41 4.89 -14.48
C LEU A 600 -19.58 4.25 -13.10
N ALA A 601 -19.71 5.05 -12.04
CA ALA A 601 -20.05 4.56 -10.72
C ALA A 601 -21.46 3.96 -10.69
N VAL A 602 -22.46 4.64 -11.26
CA VAL A 602 -23.85 4.15 -11.36
C VAL A 602 -23.90 2.81 -12.09
N ALA A 603 -23.24 2.70 -13.25
CA ALA A 603 -23.19 1.45 -14.02
C ALA A 603 -22.59 0.29 -13.20
N ASN A 604 -21.52 0.55 -12.43
CA ASN A 604 -20.89 -0.47 -11.59
C ASN A 604 -21.74 -0.89 -10.39
N TYR A 605 -22.43 0.04 -9.72
CA TYR A 605 -23.37 -0.33 -8.65
C TYR A 605 -24.54 -1.16 -9.18
N GLN A 606 -25.11 -0.79 -10.34
CA GLN A 606 -26.18 -1.57 -10.97
C GLN A 606 -25.70 -2.98 -11.32
N ARG A 607 -24.51 -3.10 -11.91
CA ARG A 607 -23.87 -4.39 -12.17
C ARG A 607 -23.67 -5.22 -10.90
N ALA A 608 -23.28 -4.59 -9.79
CA ALA A 608 -23.14 -5.29 -8.50
C ALA A 608 -24.48 -5.91 -8.06
N LEU A 609 -25.59 -5.18 -8.18
CA LEU A 609 -26.93 -5.68 -7.86
C LEU A 609 -27.30 -6.91 -8.70
N GLU A 610 -27.11 -6.84 -10.01
CA GLU A 610 -27.37 -7.95 -10.93
C GLU A 610 -26.57 -9.21 -10.57
N LEU A 611 -25.30 -9.03 -10.21
CA LEU A 611 -24.41 -10.13 -9.81
C LEU A 611 -24.79 -10.74 -8.46
N TYR A 612 -25.25 -9.94 -7.50
CA TYR A 612 -25.75 -10.44 -6.21
C TYR A 612 -27.07 -11.22 -6.35
N ASP A 613 -27.97 -10.76 -7.21
CA ASP A 613 -29.19 -11.50 -7.53
C ASP A 613 -28.87 -12.82 -8.25
N ALA A 614 -27.91 -12.81 -9.19
CA ALA A 614 -27.44 -14.01 -9.87
C ALA A 614 -26.77 -15.01 -8.90
N ALA A 615 -25.94 -14.53 -7.96
CA ALA A 615 -25.32 -15.35 -6.93
C ALA A 615 -26.38 -16.03 -6.05
N THR A 616 -27.39 -15.26 -5.59
CA THR A 616 -28.51 -15.77 -4.79
C THR A 616 -29.32 -16.82 -5.54
N ALA A 617 -29.58 -16.62 -6.83
CA ALA A 617 -30.29 -17.58 -7.67
C ALA A 617 -29.51 -18.90 -7.83
N ARG A 618 -28.17 -18.85 -7.83
CA ARG A 618 -27.29 -20.01 -7.93
C ARG A 618 -27.13 -20.74 -6.59
N SER A 619 -27.08 -20.01 -5.47
CA SER A 619 -26.90 -20.57 -4.13
C SER A 619 -27.67 -19.78 -3.08
N ALA A 620 -28.66 -20.40 -2.45
CA ALA A 620 -29.39 -19.78 -1.35
C ALA A 620 -28.48 -19.47 -0.13
N ALA A 621 -27.35 -20.17 0.02
CA ALA A 621 -26.42 -19.97 1.12
C ALA A 621 -25.76 -18.59 1.12
N CYS A 622 -25.66 -17.92 -0.04
CA CYS A 622 -25.11 -16.56 -0.12
C CYS A 622 -26.18 -15.47 -0.10
N LYS A 623 -27.47 -15.80 0.08
CA LYS A 623 -28.56 -14.81 0.02
C LYS A 623 -28.36 -13.66 1.01
N GLU A 624 -28.14 -13.98 2.28
CA GLU A 624 -28.00 -12.99 3.35
C GLU A 624 -26.84 -12.02 3.07
N THR A 625 -25.68 -12.54 2.69
CA THR A 625 -24.50 -11.71 2.37
C THR A 625 -24.67 -10.95 1.06
N SER A 626 -25.37 -11.51 0.07
CA SER A 626 -25.71 -10.83 -1.19
C SER A 626 -26.66 -9.65 -0.94
N ASP A 627 -27.70 -9.86 -0.14
CA ASP A 627 -28.66 -8.81 0.24
C ASP A 627 -27.99 -7.69 1.03
N HIS A 628 -27.08 -8.04 1.94
CA HIS A 628 -26.30 -7.08 2.71
C HIS A 628 -25.52 -6.14 1.78
N TYR A 629 -24.71 -6.66 0.85
CA TYR A 629 -23.92 -5.81 -0.04
C TYR A 629 -24.74 -5.18 -1.17
N ALA A 630 -25.86 -5.76 -1.58
CA ALA A 630 -26.81 -5.12 -2.48
C ALA A 630 -27.44 -3.87 -1.84
N ALA A 631 -27.78 -3.92 -0.54
CA ALA A 631 -28.21 -2.73 0.20
C ALA A 631 -27.12 -1.65 0.23
N VAL A 632 -25.86 -2.02 0.48
CA VAL A 632 -24.73 -1.07 0.41
C VAL A 632 -24.60 -0.44 -0.98
N ALA A 633 -24.76 -1.23 -2.06
CA ALA A 633 -24.74 -0.71 -3.43
C ALA A 633 -25.90 0.27 -3.71
N LEU A 634 -27.11 -0.01 -3.20
CA LEU A 634 -28.27 0.90 -3.31
C LEU A 634 -28.02 2.22 -2.58
N ALA A 635 -27.42 2.18 -1.39
CA ALA A 635 -27.01 3.38 -0.67
C ALA A 635 -25.94 4.19 -1.43
N GLY A 636 -25.00 3.50 -2.09
CA GLY A 636 -24.02 4.13 -2.99
C GLY A 636 -24.68 4.85 -4.16
N LEU A 637 -25.67 4.22 -4.82
CA LEU A 637 -26.47 4.87 -5.87
C LEU A 637 -27.26 6.07 -5.34
N ALA A 638 -27.83 5.97 -4.13
CA ALA A 638 -28.54 7.09 -3.50
C ALA A 638 -27.60 8.28 -3.27
N ARG A 639 -26.36 8.02 -2.88
CA ARG A 639 -25.35 9.07 -2.67
C ARG A 639 -24.97 9.76 -3.98
N VAL A 640 -24.81 9.01 -5.07
CA VAL A 640 -24.57 9.63 -6.40
C VAL A 640 -25.75 10.50 -6.83
N ALA A 641 -26.98 10.01 -6.68
CA ALA A 641 -28.17 10.81 -6.99
C ALA A 641 -28.27 12.08 -6.13
N LEU A 642 -27.94 11.99 -4.85
CA LEU A 642 -27.88 13.14 -3.94
C LEU A 642 -26.84 14.17 -4.40
N ASP A 643 -25.64 13.72 -4.80
CA ASP A 643 -24.57 14.59 -5.31
C ASP A 643 -25.01 15.31 -6.62
N GLU A 644 -25.85 14.65 -7.44
CA GLU A 644 -26.47 15.20 -8.65
C GLU A 644 -27.74 16.04 -8.39
N ARG A 645 -28.12 16.22 -7.11
CA ARG A 645 -29.34 16.91 -6.66
C ARG A 645 -30.67 16.24 -7.07
N ASP A 646 -30.62 14.97 -7.45
CA ASP A 646 -31.81 14.12 -7.65
C ASP A 646 -32.31 13.58 -6.30
N LEU A 647 -33.03 14.43 -5.56
CA LEU A 647 -33.55 14.09 -4.23
C LEU A 647 -34.60 12.97 -4.28
N ASP A 648 -35.42 12.94 -5.33
CA ASP A 648 -36.45 11.93 -5.53
C ASP A 648 -35.82 10.54 -5.76
N GLY A 649 -34.85 10.46 -6.68
CA GLY A 649 -34.11 9.22 -6.94
C GLY A 649 -33.19 8.81 -5.80
N ALA A 650 -32.64 9.75 -5.02
CA ALA A 650 -31.90 9.42 -3.80
C ALA A 650 -32.83 8.81 -2.72
N THR A 651 -34.03 9.37 -2.54
CA THR A 651 -35.02 8.87 -1.57
C THR A 651 -35.45 7.44 -1.90
N ALA A 652 -35.83 7.18 -3.15
CA ALA A 652 -36.27 5.85 -3.58
C ALA A 652 -35.19 4.77 -3.36
N ARG A 653 -33.92 5.12 -3.56
CA ARG A 653 -32.79 4.19 -3.40
C ARG A 653 -32.45 3.92 -1.94
N ILE A 654 -32.59 4.90 -1.05
CA ILE A 654 -32.45 4.68 0.41
C ILE A 654 -33.55 3.75 0.93
N GLU A 655 -34.80 3.99 0.54
CA GLU A 655 -35.92 3.11 0.91
C GLU A 655 -35.68 1.67 0.41
N ALA A 656 -35.22 1.52 -0.83
CA ALA A 656 -34.85 0.22 -1.39
C ALA A 656 -33.70 -0.45 -0.61
N SER A 657 -32.67 0.32 -0.21
CA SER A 657 -31.55 -0.16 0.61
C SER A 657 -32.04 -0.72 1.95
N PHE A 658 -32.83 0.07 2.70
CA PHE A 658 -33.35 -0.35 4.01
C PHE A 658 -34.32 -1.53 3.89
N THR A 659 -35.11 -1.59 2.80
CA THR A 659 -35.99 -2.74 2.54
C THR A 659 -35.21 -4.00 2.22
N ARG A 660 -34.12 -3.90 1.44
CA ARG A 660 -33.34 -5.07 0.99
C ARG A 660 -32.61 -5.75 2.14
N ALA A 661 -31.96 -4.99 3.01
CA ALA A 661 -31.29 -5.52 4.20
C ALA A 661 -31.22 -4.44 5.30
N PRO A 662 -32.24 -4.35 6.19
CA PRO A 662 -32.28 -3.36 7.26
C PRO A 662 -31.02 -3.38 8.15
N ASN A 663 -30.52 -4.57 8.47
CA ASN A 663 -29.33 -4.77 9.32
C ASN A 663 -28.02 -4.28 8.66
N ALA A 664 -28.03 -3.94 7.37
CA ALA A 664 -26.90 -3.34 6.67
C ALA A 664 -26.91 -1.80 6.70
N ALA A 665 -27.93 -1.18 7.29
CA ALA A 665 -28.12 0.28 7.22
C ALA A 665 -26.93 1.10 7.77
N ASN A 666 -26.24 0.59 8.80
CA ASN A 666 -25.05 1.21 9.38
C ASN A 666 -23.73 0.64 8.84
N ALA A 667 -23.78 -0.32 7.92
CA ALA A 667 -22.60 -0.86 7.27
C ALA A 667 -21.94 0.24 6.44
N ARG A 668 -20.60 0.28 6.50
CA ARG A 668 -19.80 1.31 5.83
C ARG A 668 -19.27 0.78 4.52
N ASP A 669 -19.39 1.62 3.50
CA ASP A 669 -18.78 1.40 2.19
C ASP A 669 -17.25 1.67 2.24
N GLY A 670 -16.54 1.42 1.13
CA GLY A 670 -15.11 1.73 1.01
C GLY A 670 -14.77 3.23 0.95
N LEU A 671 -15.76 4.10 1.14
CA LEU A 671 -15.64 5.54 1.31
C LEU A 671 -16.02 5.99 2.74
N ASN A 672 -16.19 5.02 3.65
CA ASN A 672 -16.50 5.22 5.06
C ASN A 672 -17.87 5.89 5.30
N LEU A 673 -18.81 5.72 4.36
CA LEU A 673 -20.18 6.21 4.45
C LEU A 673 -21.15 5.05 4.61
N SER A 674 -22.15 5.21 5.47
CA SER A 674 -23.27 4.27 5.59
C SER A 674 -24.52 4.76 4.86
N ALA A 675 -25.50 3.86 4.73
CA ALA A 675 -26.83 4.21 4.22
C ALA A 675 -27.53 5.21 5.16
N VAL A 676 -27.35 5.07 6.49
CA VAL A 676 -27.82 6.02 7.49
C VAL A 676 -27.20 7.41 7.31
N ASP A 677 -25.88 7.50 7.08
CA ASP A 677 -25.21 8.81 6.85
C ASP A 677 -25.76 9.50 5.60
N THR A 678 -25.99 8.73 4.55
CA THR A 678 -26.58 9.21 3.29
C THR A 678 -28.02 9.67 3.50
N ALA A 679 -28.83 8.90 4.21
CA ALA A 679 -30.20 9.24 4.55
C ALA A 679 -30.30 10.52 5.41
N LYS A 680 -29.44 10.68 6.44
CA LYS A 680 -29.38 11.90 7.26
C LYS A 680 -28.99 13.12 6.42
N THR A 681 -28.02 12.98 5.53
CA THR A 681 -27.63 14.06 4.60
C THR A 681 -28.79 14.41 3.66
N LEU A 682 -29.45 13.40 3.09
CA LEU A 682 -30.60 13.56 2.19
C LEU A 682 -31.77 14.25 2.89
N LEU A 683 -32.08 13.88 4.14
CA LEU A 683 -33.12 14.50 4.95
C LEU A 683 -32.86 16.00 5.11
N ALA A 684 -31.65 16.39 5.51
CA ALA A 684 -31.27 17.79 5.65
C ALA A 684 -31.41 18.55 4.33
N ARG A 685 -30.95 17.96 3.21
CA ARG A 685 -31.10 18.57 1.87
C ARG A 685 -32.55 18.71 1.42
N ALA A 686 -33.39 17.73 1.70
CA ALA A 686 -34.83 17.79 1.39
C ALA A 686 -35.53 18.89 2.18
N GLN A 687 -35.16 19.07 3.46
CA GLN A 687 -35.66 20.15 4.31
C GLN A 687 -35.20 21.52 3.81
N GLU A 688 -33.91 21.68 3.49
CA GLU A 688 -33.35 22.91 2.90
C GLU A 688 -34.05 23.29 1.59
N ALA A 689 -34.34 22.30 0.73
CA ALA A 689 -35.04 22.48 -0.53
C ALA A 689 -36.57 22.59 -0.38
N GLN A 690 -37.10 22.61 0.85
CA GLN A 690 -38.54 22.68 1.17
C GLN A 690 -39.37 21.55 0.53
N ARG A 691 -38.77 20.38 0.31
CA ARG A 691 -39.43 19.17 -0.21
C ARG A 691 -39.98 18.33 0.95
N ALA A 692 -41.05 18.83 1.59
CA ALA A 692 -41.60 18.25 2.83
C ALA A 692 -41.98 16.76 2.71
N GLU A 693 -42.56 16.35 1.58
CA GLU A 693 -42.92 14.94 1.34
C GLU A 693 -41.71 14.01 1.33
N LEU A 694 -40.62 14.40 0.65
CA LEU A 694 -39.38 13.63 0.61
C LEU A 694 -38.73 13.54 2.00
N ALA A 695 -38.69 14.66 2.72
CA ALA A 695 -38.18 14.68 4.10
C ALA A 695 -38.97 13.72 5.01
N ALA A 696 -40.30 13.71 4.92
CA ALA A 696 -41.15 12.81 5.70
C ALA A 696 -40.90 11.33 5.36
N ARG A 697 -40.73 11.00 4.07
CA ARG A 697 -40.40 9.63 3.63
C ARG A 697 -39.06 9.15 4.16
N VAL A 698 -38.01 9.98 4.04
CA VAL A 698 -36.68 9.63 4.56
C VAL A 698 -36.69 9.47 6.07
N GLN A 699 -37.40 10.34 6.79
CA GLN A 699 -37.55 10.23 8.25
C GLN A 699 -38.28 8.93 8.63
N ALA A 700 -39.39 8.60 7.96
CA ALA A 700 -40.11 7.36 8.22
C ALA A 700 -39.26 6.11 7.94
N ALA A 701 -38.41 6.16 6.89
CA ALA A 701 -37.48 5.09 6.58
C ALA A 701 -36.39 4.92 7.65
N LEU A 702 -35.90 6.03 8.24
CA LEU A 702 -34.97 6.00 9.38
C LEU A 702 -35.64 5.48 10.65
N ASP A 703 -36.86 5.92 10.96
CA ASP A 703 -37.61 5.53 12.16
C ASP A 703 -37.98 4.03 12.18
N ALA A 704 -38.03 3.39 11.01
CA ALA A 704 -38.30 1.97 10.87
C ALA A 704 -37.09 1.06 11.18
N LEU A 705 -35.88 1.61 11.31
CA LEU A 705 -34.67 0.86 11.62
C LEU A 705 -34.54 0.61 13.13
N ASP A 706 -33.77 -0.42 13.50
CA ASP A 706 -33.34 -0.59 14.89
C ASP A 706 -32.54 0.66 15.33
N PRO A 707 -32.89 1.32 16.44
CA PRO A 707 -32.18 2.49 16.95
C PRO A 707 -30.66 2.32 17.09
N VAL A 708 -30.18 1.10 17.38
CA VAL A 708 -28.74 0.79 17.47
C VAL A 708 -28.01 1.04 16.14
N LEU A 709 -28.71 0.90 15.01
CA LEU A 709 -28.16 1.16 13.68
C LEU A 709 -28.06 2.66 13.37
N LEU A 710 -28.79 3.52 14.10
CA LEU A 710 -28.75 4.97 13.92
C LEU A 710 -27.60 5.64 14.69
N GLU A 711 -27.00 4.89 15.62
CA GLU A 711 -25.87 5.34 16.42
C GLU A 711 -24.64 5.64 15.55
N PRO A 712 -23.83 6.65 15.92
CA PRO A 712 -22.54 6.87 15.30
C PRO A 712 -21.64 5.61 15.38
N PRO A 713 -20.65 5.45 14.50
CA PRO A 713 -19.70 4.33 14.60
C PRO A 713 -18.98 4.34 15.95
N ALA A 714 -18.42 3.19 16.33
CA ALA A 714 -17.70 3.05 17.60
C ALA A 714 -16.58 4.11 17.79
N PHE A 715 -15.88 4.49 16.70
CA PHE A 715 -14.82 5.49 16.77
C PHE A 715 -15.32 6.94 16.92
N GLU A 716 -16.62 7.21 16.73
CA GLU A 716 -17.25 8.51 17.01
C GLU A 716 -18.00 8.51 18.35
N ARG A 717 -18.42 7.34 18.86
CA ARG A 717 -19.17 7.20 20.12
C ARG A 717 -18.30 7.37 21.37
N ASP A 718 -17.03 6.97 21.32
CA ASP A 718 -16.15 6.99 22.48
C ASP A 718 -14.89 7.84 22.25
N PRO A 719 -14.91 9.13 22.63
CA PRO A 719 -13.71 9.96 22.64
C PRO A 719 -12.75 9.63 23.80
N GLN A 720 -13.10 8.70 24.71
CA GLN A 720 -12.35 8.43 25.95
C GLN A 720 -11.58 7.09 25.97
N GLY A 721 -11.79 6.18 25.00
CA GLY A 721 -11.13 4.86 24.97
C GLY A 721 -9.93 4.72 24.03
N GLY A 722 -9.75 5.63 23.08
CA GLY A 722 -8.57 5.70 22.21
C GLY A 722 -7.88 7.02 22.41
N ALA A 723 -6.59 7.02 22.76
CA ALA A 723 -5.82 8.25 22.62
C ALA A 723 -6.08 8.80 21.22
N PRO A 724 -6.51 10.07 21.07
CA PRO A 724 -6.63 10.67 19.75
C PRO A 724 -5.31 10.45 19.03
N SER A 725 -5.33 10.25 17.71
CA SER A 725 -4.07 10.23 16.96
C SER A 725 -3.23 11.44 17.39
N ARG A 726 -1.91 11.31 17.39
CA ARG A 726 -1.02 12.44 17.77
C ARG A 726 -1.38 13.74 17.01
N ASP A 727 -2.03 13.62 15.86
CA ASP A 727 -2.53 14.73 15.04
C ASP A 727 -3.86 15.32 15.57
N ALA A 728 -4.80 14.50 16.04
CA ALA A 728 -6.04 14.97 16.66
C ALA A 728 -5.81 15.66 18.03
N GLN A 729 -4.80 15.21 18.80
CA GLN A 729 -4.39 15.90 20.05
C GLN A 729 -3.79 17.29 19.80
N ARG A 730 -3.21 17.56 18.62
CA ARG A 730 -2.62 18.86 18.29
C ARG A 730 -3.66 19.93 17.94
N LEU A 731 -4.85 19.55 17.51
CA LEU A 731 -5.86 20.47 16.96
C LEU A 731 -7.06 20.73 17.90
N GLY A 732 -7.22 19.98 18.98
CA GLY A 732 -8.36 20.09 19.90
C GLY A 732 -8.14 20.93 21.17
N GLY A 733 -7.00 21.59 21.32
CA GLY A 733 -6.64 22.35 22.53
C GLY A 733 -7.20 23.78 22.57
N GLY A 734 -8.52 23.94 22.43
CA GLY A 734 -9.23 25.20 22.65
C GLY A 734 -10.46 24.94 23.52
N GLN A 735 -10.41 25.42 24.77
CA GLN A 735 -11.44 25.21 25.80
C GLN A 735 -12.81 25.77 25.37
N ARG A 736 -13.87 25.07 25.84
CA ARG A 736 -15.25 25.56 25.90
C ARG A 736 -15.37 26.84 26.71
#